data_AF-A0A353EDR3-F1
#
_entry.id   AF-A0A353EDR3-F1
#
_cell.length_a   1.000
_cell.length_b   1.000
_cell.length_c   1.000
_cell.angle_alpha   90.00
_cell.angle_beta   90.00
_cell.angle_gamma   90.00
#
_symmetry.space_group_name_H-M   'P 1'
#
loop_
_entity.id
_entity.type
_entity.pdbx_description
1 polymer ?
#
loop_
_entity_poly.entity_id
_entity_poly.type
_entity_poly.pdbx_seq_one_letter_code
_entity_poly.pdbx_strand_id
1 'polypeptide(L)'
;MANFFIDRPVFAWVLAIITMLAGVLAIRGLPVQQYPQIAPPTISINATYPGASAETVENAVTQIIEQRLTGIDNLRYFQSSSSDGAMSISLTFEPEADPDIAQVQTQNKVQGAVTQLPQEVQQMGVTVTKSNESFLLVVGLYSESNQMTQDEISDYLVTNFRDPISRINGVGNVRIFGEQHAMRVWLDPAKLYSFDMTPLDVQSAIQVQNTDISAGQLGGMPALDGQMINATIQAQSRLQTVEDFENIVLRVNENGSQVRIKDVAKVEIGAASYDGIVRYKRKPASGMAVMLATGANALETAKLVKDRVEELSSLLPSDLKVVYPYDTTPFVKLSIKSVIQTLLEAIVLVFCVMYLFLQNFRATLIPTIAVPVVLLGTFTILSLFGFTINTLTMFAMVLAIGLLVDDAIVVVENVERVMEEDKLPPKEATKKSMGQITGALVGIAAVLSTVFIPMAFFSGSAGGIYRQFSITIVSAMALSVAVALILSPSLCATLLKTTHHNENRFFFGWFNRNFNKARDGYQKTASYMAQRIARFFIIYLALIGVIVFMFNRLPSSFLPDEDQGSMFTMISAPAGSTAQRTLESVEQVEDFFLDGTDAVDHLFTVVGFSFAGSAQNAAFGFVGLKDWAERDESQSVFALAGQAMGAFSQIKDASAFAFFPPPIRELGNASGFDLQLVDRAGVGHETLMNARNQLLGMAAQSEVLTGVRPNGLSDVPQYKINID
;
A
#
# COMPACT_ATOMS: atom_id res chain seq x y z
N MET A 1 -28.64 22.97 30.69
CA MET A 1 -27.19 22.75 30.61
C MET A 1 -26.43 24.05 30.34
N ALA A 2 -26.68 24.75 29.22
CA ALA A 2 -25.97 26.00 28.90
C ALA A 2 -26.00 27.06 30.02
N ASN A 3 -27.14 27.29 30.68
CA ASN A 3 -27.26 28.21 31.81
C ASN A 3 -26.28 27.91 32.97
N PHE A 4 -25.95 26.64 33.22
CA PHE A 4 -25.00 26.24 34.26
C PHE A 4 -23.58 26.67 33.93
N PHE A 5 -23.15 26.51 32.67
CA PHE A 5 -21.81 26.88 32.22
C PHE A 5 -21.63 28.38 32.00
N ILE A 6 -22.71 29.10 31.68
CA ILE A 6 -22.71 30.58 31.67
C ILE A 6 -22.34 31.16 33.04
N ASP A 7 -22.81 30.52 34.12
CA ASP A 7 -22.47 30.94 35.49
C ASP A 7 -21.12 30.36 35.99
N ARG A 8 -20.53 29.40 35.26
CA ARG A 8 -19.28 28.71 35.63
C ARG A 8 -18.28 28.67 34.47
N PRO A 9 -17.75 29.83 34.04
CA PRO A 9 -16.90 29.91 32.84
C PRO A 9 -15.59 29.13 32.96
N VAL A 10 -15.02 29.06 34.17
CA VAL A 10 -13.79 28.29 34.43
C VAL A 10 -14.03 26.79 34.19
N PHE A 11 -15.20 26.28 34.57
CA PHE A 11 -15.50 24.86 34.38
C PHE A 11 -15.67 24.50 32.89
N ALA A 12 -16.26 25.40 32.09
CA ALA A 12 -16.32 25.23 30.63
C ALA A 12 -14.92 25.19 29.99
N TRP A 13 -14.02 26.09 30.43
CA TRP A 13 -12.62 26.09 29.99
C TRP A 13 -11.86 24.82 30.40
N VAL A 14 -12.05 24.33 31.62
CA VAL A 14 -11.42 23.09 32.08
C VAL A 14 -11.80 21.91 31.17
N LEU A 15 -13.08 21.76 30.84
CA LEU A 15 -13.52 20.70 29.91
C LEU A 15 -12.90 20.86 28.52
N ALA A 16 -12.87 22.09 27.98
CA ALA A 16 -12.24 22.36 26.69
C ALA A 16 -10.74 22.02 26.69
N ILE A 17 -10.01 22.38 27.75
CA ILE A 17 -8.57 22.08 27.90
C ILE A 17 -8.35 20.57 28.04
N ILE A 18 -9.17 19.85 28.80
CA ILE A 18 -9.07 18.39 28.92
C ILE A 18 -9.29 17.72 27.56
N THR A 19 -10.31 18.14 26.80
CA THR A 19 -10.57 17.61 25.46
C THR A 19 -9.41 17.87 24.50
N MET A 20 -8.85 19.09 24.52
CA MET A 20 -7.66 19.41 23.71
C MET A 20 -6.44 18.58 24.14
N LEU A 21 -6.21 18.41 25.43
CA LEU A 21 -5.10 17.62 25.96
C LEU A 21 -5.22 16.15 25.55
N ALA A 22 -6.43 15.56 25.67
CA ALA A 22 -6.72 14.21 25.22
C ALA A 22 -6.46 14.06 23.72
N GLY A 23 -6.86 15.06 22.92
CA GLY A 23 -6.61 15.08 21.49
C GLY A 23 -5.13 15.13 21.13
N VAL A 24 -4.35 15.98 21.80
CA VAL A 24 -2.89 16.08 21.59
C VAL A 24 -2.19 14.76 21.97
N LEU A 25 -2.62 14.11 23.05
CA LEU A 25 -2.11 12.79 23.43
C LEU A 25 -2.49 11.72 22.41
N ALA A 26 -3.73 11.74 21.91
CA ALA A 26 -4.20 10.82 20.89
C ALA A 26 -3.41 10.96 19.59
N ILE A 27 -3.15 12.19 19.11
CA ILE A 27 -2.35 12.44 17.90
C ILE A 27 -0.96 11.81 17.98
N ARG A 28 -0.35 11.75 19.18
CA ARG A 28 0.97 11.12 19.36
C ARG A 28 0.93 9.59 19.35
N GLY A 29 -0.21 8.98 19.68
CA GLY A 29 -0.38 7.52 19.69
C GLY A 29 -1.01 6.95 18.43
N LEU A 30 -1.67 7.78 17.62
CA LEU A 30 -2.37 7.35 16.41
C LEU A 30 -1.40 6.97 15.29
N PRO A 31 -1.59 5.80 14.64
CA PRO A 31 -0.84 5.45 13.43
C PRO A 31 -1.13 6.42 12.30
N VAL A 32 -0.14 6.60 11.43
CA VAL A 32 -0.22 7.48 10.26
C VAL A 32 -0.06 6.66 9.00
N GLN A 33 -1.06 6.69 8.13
CA GLN A 33 -1.13 5.89 6.91
C GLN A 33 -1.74 6.73 5.78
N GLN A 34 -1.52 6.37 4.52
CA GLN A 34 -2.18 7.07 3.39
C GLN A 34 -3.68 6.79 3.37
N TYR A 35 -4.01 5.50 3.43
CA TYR A 35 -5.36 4.97 3.48
C TYR A 35 -5.45 3.94 4.62
N PRO A 36 -6.62 3.76 5.23
CA PRO A 36 -6.85 2.66 6.14
C PRO A 36 -6.79 1.32 5.39
N GLN A 37 -6.58 0.24 6.13
CA GLN A 37 -6.66 -1.11 5.57
C GLN A 37 -8.10 -1.41 5.14
N ILE A 38 -8.34 -1.36 3.84
CA ILE A 38 -9.64 -1.67 3.23
C ILE A 38 -9.56 -2.83 2.23
N ALA A 39 -8.33 -3.29 1.95
CA ALA A 39 -8.17 -4.49 1.17
C ALA A 39 -8.60 -5.70 2.00
N PRO A 40 -9.22 -6.69 1.34
CA PRO A 40 -9.51 -7.94 2.01
C PRO A 40 -8.21 -8.63 2.41
N PRO A 41 -8.15 -9.28 3.60
CA PRO A 41 -6.99 -10.05 4.01
C PRO A 41 -6.69 -11.17 3.01
N THR A 42 -5.41 -11.35 2.69
CA THR A 42 -4.96 -12.39 1.78
C THR A 42 -3.90 -13.25 2.44
N ILE A 43 -4.02 -14.57 2.29
CA ILE A 43 -3.01 -15.55 2.72
C ILE A 43 -2.42 -16.19 1.48
N SER A 44 -1.09 -16.22 1.38
CA SER A 44 -0.38 -16.87 0.28
C SER A 44 0.23 -18.19 0.74
N ILE A 45 0.07 -19.22 -0.08
CA ILE A 45 0.72 -20.52 0.06
C ILE A 45 1.75 -20.64 -1.07
N ASN A 46 3.01 -20.87 -0.75
CA ASN A 46 4.07 -21.03 -1.75
C ASN A 46 4.80 -22.35 -1.54
N ALA A 47 5.09 -23.04 -2.65
CA ALA A 47 5.88 -24.25 -2.67
C ALA A 47 6.77 -24.30 -3.93
N THR A 48 7.87 -25.03 -3.84
CA THR A 48 8.87 -25.14 -4.89
C THR A 48 9.08 -26.62 -5.21
N TYR A 49 9.00 -26.98 -6.50
CA TYR A 49 9.28 -28.31 -7.02
C TYR A 49 10.37 -28.23 -8.10
N PRO A 50 11.66 -28.17 -7.70
CA PRO A 50 12.75 -27.94 -8.64
C PRO A 50 12.75 -28.90 -9.84
N GLY A 51 12.77 -28.35 -11.05
CA GLY A 51 12.81 -29.12 -12.30
C GLY A 51 11.47 -29.63 -12.82
N ALA A 52 10.37 -29.43 -12.09
CA ALA A 52 9.03 -29.79 -12.56
C ALA A 52 8.49 -28.74 -13.57
N SER A 53 7.80 -29.20 -14.62
CA SER A 53 7.05 -28.29 -15.51
C SER A 53 5.85 -27.68 -14.79
N ALA A 54 5.35 -26.54 -15.26
CA ALA A 54 4.12 -25.93 -14.73
C ALA A 54 2.94 -26.92 -14.62
N GLU A 55 2.72 -27.77 -15.63
CA GLU A 55 1.68 -28.81 -15.62
C GLU A 55 1.93 -29.88 -14.54
N THR A 56 3.19 -30.27 -14.32
CA THR A 56 3.55 -31.23 -13.26
C THR A 56 3.32 -30.62 -11.89
N VAL A 57 3.70 -29.35 -11.69
CA VAL A 57 3.44 -28.61 -10.45
C VAL A 57 1.93 -28.50 -10.19
N GLU A 58 1.16 -28.17 -11.23
CA GLU A 58 -0.29 -28.05 -11.14
C GLU A 58 -0.94 -29.36 -10.66
N ASN A 59 -0.62 -30.47 -11.33
CA ASN A 59 -1.24 -31.77 -11.06
C ASN A 59 -0.74 -32.41 -9.76
N ALA A 60 0.57 -32.32 -9.46
CA ALA A 60 1.17 -33.03 -8.33
C ALA A 60 1.15 -32.21 -7.01
N VAL A 61 1.00 -30.89 -7.10
CA VAL A 61 1.08 -29.99 -5.94
C VAL A 61 -0.15 -29.10 -5.84
N THR A 62 -0.46 -28.31 -6.88
CA THR A 62 -1.51 -27.26 -6.83
C THR A 62 -2.88 -27.83 -6.58
N GLN A 63 -3.34 -28.76 -7.40
CA GLN A 63 -4.66 -29.37 -7.24
C GLN A 63 -4.80 -30.12 -5.90
N ILE A 64 -3.73 -30.75 -5.42
CA ILE A 64 -3.74 -31.47 -4.13
C ILE A 64 -3.96 -30.51 -2.96
N ILE A 65 -3.28 -29.35 -2.97
CA ILE A 65 -3.49 -28.33 -1.94
C ILE A 65 -4.88 -27.71 -2.09
N GLU A 66 -5.29 -27.31 -3.30
CA GLU A 66 -6.61 -26.70 -3.55
C GLU A 66 -7.78 -27.54 -3.05
N GLN A 67 -7.75 -28.86 -3.31
CA GLN A 67 -8.79 -29.78 -2.85
C GLN A 67 -8.92 -29.83 -1.32
N ARG A 68 -7.87 -29.44 -0.58
CA ARG A 68 -7.88 -29.35 0.89
C ARG A 68 -8.31 -27.98 1.42
N LEU A 69 -8.37 -26.94 0.60
CA LEU A 69 -8.77 -25.57 1.00
C LEU A 69 -10.30 -25.41 1.11
N THR A 70 -10.98 -26.39 1.69
CA THR A 70 -12.43 -26.37 1.91
C THR A 70 -12.78 -26.18 3.39
N GLY A 71 -13.89 -25.48 3.66
CA GLY A 71 -14.35 -25.21 5.02
C GLY A 71 -13.38 -24.31 5.80
N ILE A 72 -12.86 -23.27 5.14
CA ILE A 72 -12.15 -22.16 5.76
C ILE A 72 -13.18 -21.04 5.94
N ASP A 73 -13.23 -20.43 7.13
CA ASP A 73 -14.20 -19.39 7.42
C ASP A 73 -13.86 -18.10 6.68
N ASN A 74 -14.90 -17.38 6.23
CA ASN A 74 -14.76 -16.09 5.54
C ASN A 74 -13.90 -16.12 4.26
N LEU A 75 -13.67 -17.30 3.67
CA LEU A 75 -13.00 -17.42 2.38
C LEU A 75 -13.93 -16.89 1.27
N ARG A 76 -13.48 -15.87 0.54
CA ARG A 76 -14.24 -15.27 -0.57
C ARG A 76 -13.93 -15.98 -1.89
N TYR A 77 -12.65 -16.07 -2.21
CA TYR A 77 -12.14 -16.81 -3.37
C TYR A 77 -10.66 -17.14 -3.14
N PHE A 78 -10.13 -18.04 -3.94
CA PHE A 78 -8.69 -18.22 -4.06
C PHE A 78 -8.30 -18.28 -5.54
N GLN A 79 -7.08 -17.89 -5.83
CA GLN A 79 -6.46 -18.01 -7.15
C GLN A 79 -5.14 -18.74 -7.00
N SER A 80 -4.83 -19.59 -7.96
CA SER A 80 -3.58 -20.34 -7.99
C SER A 80 -2.80 -20.02 -9.26
N SER A 81 -1.48 -20.05 -9.13
CA SER A 81 -0.53 -19.92 -10.23
C SER A 81 0.48 -21.04 -10.11
N SER A 82 0.67 -21.77 -11.21
CA SER A 82 1.71 -22.79 -11.34
C SER A 82 2.65 -22.35 -12.45
N SER A 83 3.93 -22.23 -12.12
CA SER A 83 5.01 -21.94 -13.05
C SER A 83 6.05 -23.05 -12.98
N ASP A 84 7.02 -23.03 -13.89
CA ASP A 84 8.11 -24.01 -13.86
C ASP A 84 8.80 -23.99 -12.49
N GLY A 85 8.77 -25.14 -11.84
CA GLY A 85 9.32 -25.39 -10.52
C GLY A 85 8.70 -24.65 -9.34
N ALA A 86 7.63 -23.88 -9.49
CA ALA A 86 7.05 -23.10 -8.40
C ALA A 86 5.53 -22.99 -8.45
N MET A 87 4.92 -22.90 -7.28
CA MET A 87 3.49 -22.68 -7.10
C MET A 87 3.27 -21.46 -6.20
N SER A 88 2.16 -20.76 -6.43
CA SER A 88 1.59 -19.83 -5.46
C SER A 88 0.07 -19.92 -5.46
N ILE A 89 -0.54 -20.00 -4.27
CA ILE A 89 -2.00 -19.93 -4.08
C ILE A 89 -2.31 -18.74 -3.19
N SER A 90 -3.08 -17.79 -3.67
CA SER A 90 -3.55 -16.62 -2.92
C SER A 90 -5.00 -16.81 -2.52
N LEU A 91 -5.27 -16.91 -1.22
CA LEU A 91 -6.60 -17.00 -0.64
C LEU A 91 -7.04 -15.61 -0.18
N THR A 92 -8.10 -15.08 -0.78
CA THR A 92 -8.69 -13.79 -0.42
C THR A 92 -9.90 -14.01 0.49
N PHE A 93 -9.90 -13.34 1.64
CA PHE A 93 -10.95 -13.45 2.65
C PHE A 93 -11.92 -12.27 2.58
N GLU A 94 -13.02 -12.34 3.31
CA GLU A 94 -13.87 -11.18 3.55
C GLU A 94 -13.12 -10.11 4.36
N PRO A 95 -13.35 -8.79 4.15
CA PRO A 95 -12.65 -7.71 4.86
C PRO A 95 -12.76 -7.75 6.40
N GLU A 96 -13.74 -8.48 6.92
CA GLU A 96 -14.02 -8.64 8.35
C GLU A 96 -13.26 -9.82 8.98
N ALA A 97 -12.58 -10.64 8.16
CA ALA A 97 -11.82 -11.79 8.62
C ALA A 97 -10.58 -11.35 9.41
N ASP A 98 -10.28 -12.08 10.49
CA ASP A 98 -9.02 -11.91 11.21
C ASP A 98 -7.87 -12.59 10.42
N PRO A 99 -6.82 -11.84 10.02
CA PRO A 99 -5.71 -12.37 9.24
C PRO A 99 -4.90 -13.46 9.96
N ASP A 100 -4.79 -13.40 11.29
CA ASP A 100 -4.09 -14.41 12.09
C ASP A 100 -4.88 -15.73 12.09
N ILE A 101 -6.20 -15.64 12.31
CA ILE A 101 -7.07 -16.82 12.26
C ILE A 101 -7.12 -17.40 10.85
N ALA A 102 -7.24 -16.56 9.82
CA ALA A 102 -7.19 -16.98 8.42
C ALA A 102 -5.90 -17.74 8.08
N GLN A 103 -4.74 -17.23 8.55
CA GLN A 103 -3.45 -17.88 8.36
C GLN A 103 -3.42 -19.25 9.07
N VAL A 104 -3.87 -19.32 10.33
CA VAL A 104 -3.88 -20.57 11.11
C VAL A 104 -4.82 -21.61 10.49
N GLN A 105 -6.02 -21.20 10.05
CA GLN A 105 -6.96 -22.09 9.37
C GLN A 105 -6.35 -22.62 8.07
N THR A 106 -5.75 -21.74 7.27
CA THR A 106 -5.07 -22.11 6.01
C THR A 106 -3.93 -23.09 6.28
N GLN A 107 -3.04 -22.79 7.23
CA GLN A 107 -1.93 -23.66 7.62
C GLN A 107 -2.43 -25.05 8.04
N ASN A 108 -3.51 -25.12 8.84
CA ASN A 108 -4.08 -26.39 9.28
C ASN A 108 -4.62 -27.22 8.11
N LYS A 109 -5.22 -26.59 7.09
CA LYS A 109 -5.68 -27.28 5.87
C LYS A 109 -4.51 -27.76 5.02
N VAL A 110 -3.50 -26.91 4.84
CA VAL A 110 -2.27 -27.25 4.09
C VAL A 110 -1.53 -28.42 4.73
N GLN A 111 -1.41 -28.45 6.06
CA GLN A 111 -0.70 -29.53 6.76
C GLN A 111 -1.33 -30.91 6.51
N GLY A 112 -2.64 -30.97 6.29
CA GLY A 112 -3.33 -32.21 5.90
C GLY A 112 -3.06 -32.65 4.45
N ALA A 113 -2.54 -31.77 3.60
CA ALA A 113 -2.14 -32.05 2.22
C ALA A 113 -0.67 -32.49 2.10
N VAL A 114 0.21 -32.04 3.00
CA VAL A 114 1.68 -32.21 2.90
C VAL A 114 2.09 -33.66 2.67
N THR A 115 1.46 -34.63 3.33
CA THR A 115 1.81 -36.06 3.19
C THR A 115 1.50 -36.65 1.82
N GLN A 116 0.70 -35.96 1.00
CA GLN A 116 0.34 -36.36 -0.36
C GLN A 116 1.22 -35.69 -1.43
N LEU A 117 2.05 -34.73 -1.03
CA LEU A 117 2.94 -34.02 -1.94
C LEU A 117 4.20 -34.86 -2.26
N PRO A 118 4.89 -34.61 -3.39
CA PRO A 118 6.20 -35.20 -3.67
C PRO A 118 7.23 -34.95 -2.56
N GLN A 119 8.17 -35.88 -2.35
CA GLN A 119 9.15 -35.77 -1.25
C GLN A 119 10.07 -34.55 -1.40
N GLU A 120 10.40 -34.18 -2.62
CA GLU A 120 11.22 -33.01 -2.95
C GLU A 120 10.54 -31.72 -2.47
N VAL A 121 9.23 -31.61 -2.68
CA VAL A 121 8.41 -30.48 -2.21
C VAL A 121 8.30 -30.48 -0.69
N GLN A 122 8.13 -31.65 -0.06
CA GLN A 122 8.11 -31.77 1.40
C GLN A 122 9.45 -31.35 2.03
N GLN A 123 10.59 -31.68 1.40
CA GLN A 123 11.92 -31.29 1.85
C GLN A 123 12.16 -29.78 1.72
N MET A 124 11.68 -29.17 0.63
CA MET A 124 11.73 -27.71 0.46
C MET A 124 10.78 -26.98 1.42
N GLY A 125 9.71 -27.65 1.83
CA GLY A 125 8.68 -27.12 2.73
C GLY A 125 7.64 -26.28 1.98
N VAL A 126 6.41 -26.30 2.50
CA VAL A 126 5.32 -25.42 2.05
C VAL A 126 5.22 -24.26 3.02
N THR A 127 5.23 -23.04 2.50
CA THR A 127 5.17 -21.82 3.32
C THR A 127 3.80 -21.19 3.23
N VAL A 128 3.25 -20.76 4.38
CA VAL A 128 1.97 -20.05 4.47
C VAL A 128 2.19 -18.72 5.17
N THR A 129 2.03 -17.64 4.44
CA THR A 129 2.31 -16.28 4.93
C THR A 129 1.11 -15.37 4.70
N LYS A 130 0.96 -14.35 5.55
CA LYS A 130 0.08 -13.23 5.25
C LYS A 130 0.64 -12.50 4.05
N SER A 131 -0.16 -12.34 3.00
CA SER A 131 0.24 -11.66 1.78
C SER A 131 -0.18 -10.20 1.83
N ASN A 132 0.77 -9.31 1.57
CA ASN A 132 0.50 -7.94 1.15
C ASN A 132 1.29 -7.73 -0.14
N GLU A 133 0.60 -7.71 -1.28
CA GLU A 133 1.25 -7.62 -2.59
C GLU A 133 1.82 -6.22 -2.87
N SER A 134 1.54 -5.24 -2.01
CA SER A 134 2.05 -3.87 -2.17
C SER A 134 3.42 -3.69 -1.51
N PHE A 135 4.38 -3.21 -2.30
CA PHE A 135 5.70 -2.83 -1.79
C PHE A 135 5.61 -1.52 -0.99
N LEU A 136 6.21 -1.48 0.20
CA LEU A 136 6.36 -0.26 1.01
C LEU A 136 7.53 0.60 0.51
N LEU A 137 8.63 -0.04 0.14
CA LEU A 137 9.80 0.57 -0.48
C LEU A 137 10.70 -0.52 -1.08
N VAL A 138 11.56 -0.14 -2.01
CA VAL A 138 12.62 -0.99 -2.55
C VAL A 138 13.96 -0.38 -2.16
N VAL A 139 14.80 -1.16 -1.48
CA VAL A 139 16.20 -0.80 -1.19
C VAL A 139 17.05 -1.36 -2.32
N GLY A 140 17.62 -0.51 -3.16
CA GLY A 140 18.52 -0.91 -4.23
C GLY A 140 19.99 -0.71 -3.83
N LEU A 141 20.84 -1.64 -4.25
CA LEU A 141 22.30 -1.51 -4.23
C LEU A 141 22.79 -1.55 -5.68
N TYR A 142 23.69 -0.66 -6.05
CA TYR A 142 24.32 -0.70 -7.37
C TYR A 142 25.83 -0.42 -7.28
N SER A 143 26.57 -0.94 -8.25
CA SER A 143 28.00 -0.69 -8.41
C SER A 143 28.21 0.64 -9.12
N GLU A 144 28.91 1.59 -8.51
CA GLU A 144 29.17 2.89 -9.13
C GLU A 144 30.20 2.80 -10.27
N SER A 145 31.22 1.96 -10.09
CA SER A 145 32.32 1.77 -11.05
C SER A 145 32.12 0.59 -12.02
N ASN A 146 31.01 -0.14 -11.93
CA ASN A 146 30.72 -1.40 -12.65
C ASN A 146 31.77 -2.51 -12.40
N GLN A 147 32.45 -2.49 -11.24
CA GLN A 147 33.43 -3.52 -10.87
C GLN A 147 32.78 -4.73 -10.23
N MET A 148 31.70 -4.53 -9.46
CA MET A 148 30.94 -5.62 -8.86
C MET A 148 29.84 -6.11 -9.82
N THR A 149 29.73 -7.42 -9.92
CA THR A 149 28.68 -8.11 -10.68
C THR A 149 27.36 -8.12 -9.89
N GLN A 150 26.23 -8.26 -10.58
CA GLN A 150 24.92 -8.39 -9.93
C GLN A 150 24.89 -9.49 -8.86
N ASP A 151 25.56 -10.62 -9.12
CA ASP A 151 25.59 -11.78 -8.23
C ASP A 151 26.26 -11.43 -6.89
N GLU A 152 27.41 -10.74 -6.94
CA GLU A 152 28.11 -10.28 -5.73
C GLU A 152 27.29 -9.25 -4.95
N ILE A 153 26.58 -8.36 -5.64
CA ILE A 153 25.70 -7.37 -5.00
C ILE A 153 24.52 -8.08 -4.32
N SER A 154 23.94 -9.08 -4.99
CA SER A 154 22.79 -9.85 -4.49
C SER A 154 23.17 -10.69 -3.27
N ASP A 155 24.31 -11.37 -3.31
CA ASP A 155 24.84 -12.11 -2.17
C ASP A 155 25.09 -11.22 -0.97
N TYR A 156 25.68 -10.04 -1.19
CA TYR A 156 25.90 -9.08 -0.12
C TYR A 156 24.58 -8.62 0.52
N LEU A 157 23.54 -8.40 -0.30
CA LEU A 157 22.22 -8.02 0.16
C LEU A 157 21.55 -9.16 0.96
N VAL A 158 21.60 -10.40 0.45
CA VAL A 158 21.02 -11.55 1.15
C VAL A 158 21.72 -11.81 2.47
N THR A 159 23.06 -11.76 2.49
CA THR A 159 23.87 -12.10 3.66
C THR A 159 23.80 -11.02 4.75
N ASN A 160 23.86 -9.73 4.37
CA ASN A 160 24.01 -8.64 5.34
C ASN A 160 22.72 -7.84 5.59
N PHE A 161 21.78 -7.79 4.64
CA PHE A 161 20.58 -6.94 4.74
C PHE A 161 19.31 -7.74 5.02
N ARG A 162 19.12 -8.92 4.39
CA ARG A 162 17.85 -9.68 4.47
C ARG A 162 17.40 -9.89 5.91
N ASP A 163 18.23 -10.51 6.72
CA ASP A 163 17.88 -10.92 8.09
C ASP A 163 17.66 -9.73 9.02
N PRO A 164 18.57 -8.74 9.09
CA PRO A 164 18.36 -7.57 9.94
C PRO A 164 17.12 -6.77 9.55
N ILE A 165 16.82 -6.63 8.25
CA ILE A 165 15.67 -5.86 7.77
C ILE A 165 14.36 -6.64 7.96
N SER A 166 14.35 -7.96 7.72
CA SER A 166 13.16 -8.81 7.90
C SER A 166 12.67 -8.86 9.35
N ARG A 167 13.55 -8.63 10.32
CA ARG A 167 13.21 -8.65 11.77
C ARG A 167 12.76 -7.29 12.29
N ILE A 168 12.75 -6.25 11.47
CA ILE A 168 12.25 -4.93 11.87
C ILE A 168 10.75 -5.00 12.11
N ASN A 169 10.32 -4.43 13.24
CA ASN A 169 8.90 -4.36 13.54
C ASN A 169 8.16 -3.57 12.45
N GLY A 170 7.12 -4.19 11.89
CA GLY A 170 6.34 -3.65 10.77
C GLY A 170 6.73 -4.16 9.39
N VAL A 171 7.86 -4.86 9.25
CA VAL A 171 8.20 -5.58 8.01
C VAL A 171 7.45 -6.91 7.98
N GLY A 172 6.65 -7.12 6.94
CA GLY A 172 5.86 -8.35 6.77
C GLY A 172 6.61 -9.41 5.98
N ASN A 173 7.15 -9.01 4.83
CA ASN A 173 7.93 -9.87 3.96
C ASN A 173 8.98 -9.04 3.23
N VAL A 174 10.06 -9.69 2.82
CA VAL A 174 11.07 -9.11 1.93
C VAL A 174 11.23 -9.99 0.70
N ARG A 175 11.25 -9.38 -0.47
CA ARG A 175 11.59 -10.02 -1.74
C ARG A 175 12.90 -9.45 -2.24
N ILE A 176 13.84 -10.31 -2.56
CA ILE A 176 15.13 -9.91 -3.12
C ILE A 176 15.09 -10.15 -4.63
N PHE A 177 15.62 -9.21 -5.40
CA PHE A 177 15.81 -9.32 -6.84
C PHE A 177 17.26 -9.75 -7.09
N GLY A 178 17.45 -11.06 -7.21
CA GLY A 178 18.75 -11.72 -7.24
C GLY A 178 18.85 -12.78 -6.15
N GLU A 179 19.91 -13.56 -6.18
CA GLU A 179 20.11 -14.71 -5.29
C GLU A 179 21.45 -14.63 -4.56
N GLN A 180 21.55 -15.39 -3.46
CA GLN A 180 22.82 -15.56 -2.75
C GLN A 180 23.79 -16.43 -3.53
N HIS A 181 25.05 -16.42 -3.12
CA HIS A 181 26.05 -17.32 -3.64
C HIS A 181 25.70 -18.79 -3.34
N ALA A 182 26.02 -19.65 -4.30
CA ALA A 182 25.95 -21.09 -4.19
C ALA A 182 27.21 -21.72 -4.82
N MET A 183 27.62 -22.86 -4.29
CA MET A 183 28.67 -23.66 -4.92
C MET A 183 28.09 -24.32 -6.17
N ARG A 184 28.58 -23.90 -7.35
CA ARG A 184 28.13 -24.41 -8.65
C ARG A 184 29.08 -25.49 -9.14
N VAL A 185 28.57 -26.70 -9.32
CA VAL A 185 29.28 -27.82 -9.93
C VAL A 185 28.73 -28.07 -11.33
N TRP A 186 29.37 -27.47 -12.33
CA TRP A 186 28.96 -27.56 -13.73
C TRP A 186 29.52 -28.83 -14.37
N LEU A 187 28.68 -29.87 -14.44
CA LEU A 187 29.04 -31.17 -14.99
C LEU A 187 29.38 -31.08 -16.48
N ASP A 188 30.49 -31.68 -16.88
CA ASP A 188 30.86 -31.86 -18.27
C ASP A 188 30.46 -33.28 -18.73
N PRO A 189 29.43 -33.41 -19.59
CA PRO A 189 28.93 -34.73 -19.99
C PRO A 189 29.96 -35.54 -20.77
N ALA A 190 30.86 -34.90 -21.53
CA ALA A 190 31.89 -35.60 -22.28
C ALA A 190 32.96 -36.19 -21.35
N LYS A 191 33.35 -35.43 -20.30
CA LYS A 191 34.29 -35.92 -19.29
C LYS A 191 33.68 -37.00 -18.42
N LEU A 192 32.43 -36.82 -17.95
CA LEU A 192 31.71 -37.86 -17.21
C LEU A 192 31.65 -39.18 -17.98
N TYR A 193 31.33 -39.11 -19.28
CA TYR A 193 31.32 -40.29 -20.15
C TYR A 193 32.71 -40.94 -20.26
N SER A 194 33.79 -40.16 -20.37
CA SER A 194 35.16 -40.70 -20.47
C SER A 194 35.63 -41.46 -19.22
N PHE A 195 34.99 -41.22 -18.07
CA PHE A 195 35.29 -41.90 -16.81
C PHE A 195 34.23 -42.95 -16.43
N ASP A 196 33.27 -43.26 -17.32
CA ASP A 196 32.13 -44.13 -17.06
C ASP A 196 31.34 -43.69 -15.82
N MET A 197 31.06 -42.39 -15.73
CA MET A 197 30.35 -41.77 -14.61
C MET A 197 29.03 -41.13 -15.04
N THR A 198 28.10 -41.09 -14.11
CA THR A 198 26.80 -40.45 -14.26
C THR A 198 26.68 -39.24 -13.33
N PRO A 199 25.72 -38.32 -13.59
CA PRO A 199 25.42 -37.24 -12.65
C PRO A 199 25.05 -37.73 -11.24
N LEU A 200 24.45 -38.93 -11.12
CA LEU A 200 24.09 -39.53 -9.84
C LEU A 200 25.32 -39.90 -9.00
N ASP A 201 26.41 -40.30 -9.62
CA ASP A 201 27.67 -40.61 -8.92
C ASP A 201 28.24 -39.35 -8.27
N VAL A 202 28.22 -38.22 -9.00
CA VAL A 202 28.67 -36.93 -8.48
C VAL A 202 27.75 -36.44 -7.36
N GLN A 203 26.43 -36.52 -7.53
CA GLN A 203 25.47 -36.14 -6.50
C GLN A 203 25.67 -36.95 -5.22
N SER A 204 25.81 -38.28 -5.35
CA SER A 204 26.04 -39.18 -4.21
C SER A 204 27.35 -38.89 -3.51
N ALA A 205 28.43 -38.65 -4.26
CA ALA A 205 29.73 -38.31 -3.70
C ALA A 205 29.69 -36.99 -2.90
N ILE A 206 29.00 -35.97 -3.42
CA ILE A 206 28.79 -34.71 -2.69
C ILE A 206 27.99 -34.96 -1.41
N GLN A 207 26.89 -35.72 -1.46
CA GLN A 207 26.07 -35.98 -0.27
C GLN A 207 26.83 -36.74 0.83
N VAL A 208 27.74 -37.65 0.45
CA VAL A 208 28.53 -38.45 1.39
C VAL A 208 29.70 -37.65 1.97
N GLN A 209 30.40 -36.84 1.16
CA GLN A 209 31.61 -36.13 1.59
C GLN A 209 31.36 -34.72 2.10
N ASN A 210 30.27 -34.07 1.70
CA ASN A 210 29.85 -32.76 2.21
C ASN A 210 28.74 -32.92 3.26
N THR A 211 29.06 -33.60 4.36
CA THR A 211 28.15 -33.85 5.46
C THR A 211 28.76 -33.45 6.79
N ASP A 212 27.92 -32.99 7.72
CA ASP A 212 28.34 -32.75 9.10
C ASP A 212 28.18 -34.03 9.90
N ILE A 213 29.30 -34.59 10.38
CA ILE A 213 29.29 -35.83 11.16
C ILE A 213 29.31 -35.49 12.66
N SER A 214 28.33 -36.00 13.41
CA SER A 214 28.37 -35.94 14.87
C SER A 214 29.26 -37.05 15.42
N ALA A 215 30.49 -36.72 15.83
CA ALA A 215 31.44 -37.69 16.39
C ALA A 215 31.41 -37.82 17.93
N GLY A 216 30.51 -37.10 18.60
CA GLY A 216 30.39 -37.14 20.06
C GLY A 216 31.51 -36.41 20.80
N GLN A 217 31.88 -36.92 21.97
CA GLN A 217 32.86 -36.28 22.86
C GLN A 217 33.68 -37.33 23.63
N LEU A 218 34.97 -37.06 23.81
CA LEU A 218 35.85 -37.81 24.71
C LEU A 218 35.41 -37.58 26.16
N GLY A 219 35.30 -38.64 26.96
CA GLY A 219 34.83 -38.54 28.35
C GLY A 219 33.35 -38.18 28.48
N GLY A 220 32.54 -38.40 27.43
CA GLY A 220 31.09 -38.25 27.50
C GLY A 220 30.45 -39.25 28.46
N MET A 221 29.39 -38.83 29.17
CA MET A 221 28.71 -39.71 30.12
C MET A 221 27.94 -40.86 29.43
N PRO A 222 27.93 -42.07 30.03
CA PRO A 222 28.59 -42.42 31.29
C PRO A 222 30.11 -42.63 31.12
N ALA A 223 30.90 -41.86 31.88
CA ALA A 223 32.36 -41.90 31.86
C ALA A 223 32.89 -42.79 32.99
N LEU A 224 34.13 -43.26 32.86
CA LEU A 224 34.83 -44.02 33.91
C LEU A 224 35.12 -43.14 35.14
N ASP A 225 35.06 -43.71 36.33
CA ASP A 225 35.40 -43.02 37.58
C ASP A 225 36.86 -42.53 37.56
N GLY A 226 37.06 -41.24 37.80
CA GLY A 226 38.37 -40.58 37.71
C GLY A 226 38.71 -39.98 36.34
N GLN A 227 37.82 -40.05 35.34
CA GLN A 227 37.99 -39.35 34.06
C GLN A 227 38.04 -37.83 34.28
N MET A 228 39.21 -37.22 34.06
CA MET A 228 39.43 -35.77 34.27
C MET A 228 39.27 -34.92 33.00
N ILE A 229 39.22 -35.54 31.82
CA ILE A 229 39.16 -34.84 30.53
C ILE A 229 37.82 -35.10 29.86
N ASN A 230 37.11 -34.03 29.52
CA ASN A 230 36.00 -34.03 28.57
C ASN A 230 36.36 -33.08 27.41
N ALA A 231 36.25 -33.57 26.18
CA ALA A 231 36.49 -32.77 24.98
C ALA A 231 35.57 -33.19 23.83
N THR A 232 34.94 -32.23 23.17
CA THR A 232 34.13 -32.48 21.96
C THR A 232 35.02 -32.98 20.83
N ILE A 233 34.60 -34.06 20.17
CA ILE A 233 35.28 -34.57 18.98
C ILE A 233 34.75 -33.77 17.79
N GLN A 234 35.60 -32.94 17.20
CA GLN A 234 35.30 -32.30 15.93
C GLN A 234 35.62 -33.28 14.78
N ALA A 235 34.59 -33.70 14.06
CA ALA A 235 34.72 -34.52 12.87
C ALA A 235 34.81 -33.66 11.60
N GLN A 236 34.76 -34.31 10.44
CA GLN A 236 34.55 -33.65 9.16
C GLN A 236 33.30 -32.76 9.20
N SER A 237 33.48 -31.48 8.88
CA SER A 237 32.43 -30.50 8.67
C SER A 237 32.12 -30.37 7.18
N ARG A 238 31.03 -29.68 6.85
CA ARG A 238 30.76 -29.25 5.47
C ARG A 238 31.96 -28.54 4.84
N LEU A 239 32.13 -28.80 3.55
CA LEU A 239 33.13 -28.18 2.68
C LEU A 239 32.77 -26.71 2.45
N GLN A 240 33.77 -25.84 2.33
CA GLN A 240 33.57 -24.39 2.27
C GLN A 240 34.16 -23.75 1.02
N THR A 241 35.27 -24.28 0.51
CA THR A 241 36.01 -23.66 -0.60
C THR A 241 35.77 -24.39 -1.91
N VAL A 242 36.00 -23.71 -3.03
CA VAL A 242 35.97 -24.34 -4.37
C VAL A 242 36.92 -25.53 -4.43
N GLU A 243 38.13 -25.37 -3.88
CA GLU A 243 39.16 -26.43 -3.85
C GLU A 243 38.71 -27.67 -3.06
N ASP A 244 37.96 -27.50 -1.97
CA ASP A 244 37.40 -28.63 -1.22
C ASP A 244 36.46 -29.47 -2.10
N PHE A 245 35.57 -28.81 -2.83
CA PHE A 245 34.62 -29.46 -3.73
C PHE A 245 35.33 -30.08 -4.95
N GLU A 246 36.31 -29.39 -5.52
CA GLU A 246 37.13 -29.91 -6.61
C GLU A 246 37.86 -31.20 -6.24
N ASN A 247 38.21 -31.36 -4.96
CA ASN A 247 38.95 -32.50 -4.44
C ASN A 247 38.08 -33.67 -3.95
N ILE A 248 36.75 -33.55 -4.03
CA ILE A 248 35.84 -34.67 -3.76
C ILE A 248 36.19 -35.85 -4.66
N VAL A 249 36.42 -37.00 -4.03
CA VAL A 249 36.81 -38.22 -4.75
C VAL A 249 35.55 -38.93 -5.26
N LEU A 250 35.48 -39.16 -6.56
CA LEU A 250 34.38 -39.86 -7.21
C LEU A 250 34.66 -41.36 -7.33
N ARG A 251 35.89 -41.73 -7.74
CA ARG A 251 36.31 -43.12 -7.87
C ARG A 251 37.82 -43.26 -7.67
N VAL A 252 38.25 -44.42 -7.19
CA VAL A 252 39.65 -44.86 -7.22
C VAL A 252 39.77 -45.99 -8.23
N ASN A 253 40.64 -45.83 -9.23
CA ASN A 253 40.90 -46.83 -10.26
C ASN A 253 41.86 -47.92 -9.74
N GLU A 254 41.90 -49.07 -10.42
CA GLU A 254 42.74 -50.22 -10.02
C GLU A 254 44.25 -49.90 -9.97
N ASN A 255 44.70 -48.92 -10.77
CA ASN A 255 46.09 -48.45 -10.79
C ASN A 255 46.41 -47.44 -9.67
N GLY A 256 45.46 -47.17 -8.77
CA GLY A 256 45.59 -46.22 -7.66
C GLY A 256 45.33 -44.75 -8.02
N SER A 257 45.01 -44.42 -9.28
CA SER A 257 44.61 -43.05 -9.65
C SER A 257 43.20 -42.74 -9.16
N GLN A 258 42.94 -41.48 -8.82
CA GLN A 258 41.65 -41.02 -8.30
C GLN A 258 41.01 -40.08 -9.33
N VAL A 259 39.73 -40.28 -9.59
CA VAL A 259 38.90 -39.34 -10.35
C VAL A 259 38.24 -38.41 -9.34
N ARG A 260 38.39 -37.10 -9.53
CA ARG A 260 37.84 -36.05 -8.66
C ARG A 260 36.81 -35.23 -9.41
N ILE A 261 36.03 -34.42 -8.69
CA ILE A 261 35.03 -33.54 -9.33
C ILE A 261 35.67 -32.61 -10.37
N LYS A 262 36.84 -32.03 -10.10
CA LYS A 262 37.54 -31.17 -11.07
C LYS A 262 37.87 -31.85 -12.41
N ASP A 263 37.95 -33.18 -12.41
CA ASP A 263 38.24 -33.96 -13.61
C ASP A 263 36.98 -34.12 -14.48
N VAL A 264 35.78 -33.92 -13.93
CA VAL A 264 34.49 -34.13 -14.61
C VAL A 264 33.56 -32.92 -14.60
N ALA A 265 33.89 -31.85 -13.88
CA ALA A 265 33.06 -30.66 -13.73
C ALA A 265 33.89 -29.41 -13.45
N LYS A 266 33.36 -28.24 -13.82
CA LYS A 266 33.90 -26.94 -13.37
C LYS A 266 33.22 -26.56 -12.05
N VAL A 267 34.02 -26.23 -11.04
CA VAL A 267 33.50 -25.79 -9.73
C VAL A 267 33.77 -24.30 -9.57
N GLU A 268 32.76 -23.52 -9.20
CA GLU A 268 32.92 -22.10 -8.88
C GLU A 268 31.88 -21.63 -7.87
N ILE A 269 32.14 -20.48 -7.24
CA ILE A 269 31.12 -19.75 -6.48
C ILE A 269 30.37 -18.87 -7.49
N GLY A 270 29.07 -19.09 -7.63
CA GLY A 270 28.19 -18.32 -8.51
C GLY A 270 26.84 -18.07 -7.85
N ALA A 271 25.89 -17.48 -8.55
CA ALA A 271 24.53 -17.31 -8.03
C ALA A 271 23.79 -18.64 -7.89
N ALA A 272 22.90 -18.75 -6.88
CA ALA A 272 22.04 -19.92 -6.73
C ALA A 272 21.09 -20.11 -7.93
N SER A 273 20.57 -19.00 -8.48
CA SER A 273 19.84 -18.94 -9.76
C SER A 273 20.30 -17.73 -10.58
N TYR A 274 20.19 -17.88 -11.91
CA TYR A 274 20.54 -16.88 -12.93
C TYR A 274 19.30 -16.40 -13.70
N ASP A 275 18.10 -16.60 -13.14
CA ASP A 275 16.82 -16.38 -13.86
C ASP A 275 16.46 -14.90 -14.08
N GLY A 276 17.20 -13.96 -13.50
CA GLY A 276 16.91 -12.54 -13.59
C GLY A 276 18.13 -11.64 -13.77
N ILE A 277 17.91 -10.52 -14.45
CA ILE A 277 18.89 -9.45 -14.67
C ILE A 277 18.34 -8.16 -14.05
N VAL A 278 19.10 -7.55 -13.15
CA VAL A 278 18.68 -6.41 -12.35
C VAL A 278 19.62 -5.24 -12.60
N ARG A 279 19.05 -4.09 -12.96
CA ARG A 279 19.82 -2.89 -13.29
C ARG A 279 19.25 -1.67 -12.63
N TYR A 280 20.13 -0.74 -12.27
CA TYR A 280 19.78 0.60 -11.84
C TYR A 280 20.48 1.62 -12.74
N LYS A 281 19.71 2.42 -13.48
CA LYS A 281 20.23 3.37 -14.49
C LYS A 281 21.34 2.76 -15.37
N ARG A 282 21.07 1.61 -16.00
CA ARG A 282 22.01 0.83 -16.85
C ARG A 282 23.18 0.15 -16.13
N LYS A 283 23.33 0.30 -14.80
CA LYS A 283 24.42 -0.32 -14.03
C LYS A 283 23.96 -1.62 -13.36
N PRO A 284 24.86 -2.60 -13.13
CA PRO A 284 24.55 -3.80 -12.35
C PRO A 284 24.05 -3.42 -10.96
N ALA A 285 22.93 -4.02 -10.57
CA ALA A 285 22.28 -3.73 -9.30
C ALA A 285 21.67 -4.99 -8.71
N SER A 286 21.31 -4.92 -7.44
CA SER A 286 20.38 -5.83 -6.78
C SER A 286 19.41 -5.00 -5.95
N GLY A 287 18.28 -5.56 -5.56
CA GLY A 287 17.32 -4.83 -4.74
C GLY A 287 16.51 -5.71 -3.82
N MET A 288 16.03 -5.11 -2.73
CA MET A 288 15.14 -5.74 -1.77
C MET A 288 13.86 -4.93 -1.66
N ALA A 289 12.78 -5.49 -2.17
CA ALA A 289 11.45 -4.97 -1.96
C ALA A 289 10.94 -5.37 -0.57
N VAL A 290 10.60 -4.37 0.23
CA VAL A 290 10.07 -4.55 1.59
C VAL A 290 8.55 -4.37 1.53
N MET A 291 7.80 -5.34 2.04
CA MET A 291 6.35 -5.29 2.14
C MET A 291 5.94 -4.99 3.58
N LEU A 292 4.90 -4.17 3.75
CA LEU A 292 4.38 -3.78 5.07
C LEU A 292 3.60 -4.95 5.70
N ALA A 293 3.91 -5.26 6.96
CA ALA A 293 3.11 -6.20 7.73
C ALA A 293 1.67 -5.68 7.91
N THR A 294 0.70 -6.59 7.98
CA THR A 294 -0.70 -6.22 8.22
C THR A 294 -0.84 -5.42 9.52
N GLY A 295 -1.47 -4.23 9.46
CA GLY A 295 -1.69 -3.35 10.60
C GLY A 295 -0.50 -2.46 10.97
N ALA A 296 0.65 -2.59 10.31
CA ALA A 296 1.83 -1.79 10.62
C ALA A 296 1.71 -0.34 10.10
N ASN A 297 2.49 0.57 10.70
CA ASN A 297 2.57 1.96 10.28
C ASN A 297 3.62 2.12 9.18
N ALA A 298 3.20 2.56 7.99
CA ALA A 298 4.07 2.70 6.83
C ALA A 298 5.24 3.69 7.06
N LEU A 299 4.97 4.85 7.67
CA LEU A 299 5.99 5.88 7.91
C LEU A 299 7.01 5.45 8.97
N GLU A 300 6.54 4.80 10.03
CA GLU A 300 7.40 4.29 11.10
C GLU A 300 8.27 3.13 10.60
N THR A 301 7.65 2.15 9.92
CA THR A 301 8.37 1.00 9.38
C THR A 301 9.43 1.43 8.38
N ALA A 302 9.07 2.31 7.43
CA ALA A 302 10.02 2.81 6.45
C ALA A 302 11.15 3.62 7.08
N LYS A 303 10.88 4.38 8.16
CA LYS A 303 11.93 5.05 8.93
C LYS A 303 12.87 4.02 9.56
N LEU A 304 12.35 3.02 10.27
CA LEU A 304 13.17 1.98 10.90
C LEU A 304 14.02 1.21 9.88
N VAL A 305 13.45 0.89 8.71
CA VAL A 305 14.16 0.24 7.61
C VAL A 305 15.28 1.13 7.09
N LYS A 306 15.02 2.42 6.83
CA LYS A 306 16.04 3.37 6.36
C LYS A 306 17.14 3.62 7.39
N ASP A 307 16.78 3.78 8.65
CA ASP A 307 17.73 3.94 9.77
C ASP A 307 18.65 2.72 9.86
N ARG A 308 18.09 1.50 9.72
CA ARG A 308 18.87 0.26 9.73
C ARG A 308 19.74 0.11 8.48
N VAL A 309 19.23 0.48 7.31
CA VAL A 309 20.00 0.49 6.07
C VAL A 309 21.16 1.47 6.17
N GLU A 310 20.96 2.66 6.75
CA GLU A 310 22.03 3.66 6.96
C GLU A 310 23.12 3.12 7.91
N GLU A 311 22.74 2.43 8.99
CA GLU A 311 23.69 1.77 9.89
C GLU A 311 24.52 0.70 9.14
N LEU A 312 23.86 -0.16 8.37
CA LEU A 312 24.52 -1.20 7.56
C LEU A 312 25.33 -0.61 6.40
N SER A 313 24.96 0.58 5.93
CA SER A 313 25.67 1.27 4.84
C SER A 313 27.08 1.67 5.22
N SER A 314 27.35 1.85 6.52
CA SER A 314 28.70 2.14 7.02
C SER A 314 29.70 0.99 6.79
N LEU A 315 29.20 -0.22 6.56
CA LEU A 315 29.99 -1.42 6.30
C LEU A 315 30.10 -1.76 4.80
N LEU A 316 29.47 -0.97 3.93
CA LEU A 316 29.47 -1.23 2.49
C LEU A 316 30.89 -1.10 1.90
N PRO A 317 31.25 -1.98 0.94
CA PRO A 317 32.35 -1.73 0.03
C PRO A 317 32.22 -0.36 -0.63
N SER A 318 33.35 0.32 -0.88
CA SER A 318 33.36 1.69 -1.43
C SER A 318 32.62 1.85 -2.76
N ASP A 319 32.51 0.77 -3.53
CA ASP A 319 31.85 0.74 -4.84
C ASP A 319 30.31 0.62 -4.76
N LEU A 320 29.76 0.18 -3.62
CA LEU A 320 28.32 0.02 -3.46
C LEU A 320 27.66 1.30 -2.95
N LYS A 321 26.58 1.69 -3.62
CA LYS A 321 25.71 2.80 -3.22
C LYS A 321 24.29 2.32 -3.00
N VAL A 322 23.66 2.85 -1.94
CA VAL A 322 22.26 2.61 -1.63
C VAL A 322 21.37 3.62 -2.34
N VAL A 323 20.28 3.13 -2.93
CA VAL A 323 19.23 3.92 -3.55
C VAL A 323 17.85 3.41 -3.16
N TYR A 324 16.83 4.26 -3.29
CA TYR A 324 15.44 3.90 -3.00
C TYR A 324 14.59 4.09 -4.26
N PRO A 325 14.70 3.20 -5.27
CA PRO A 325 14.04 3.39 -6.56
C PRO A 325 12.52 3.40 -6.50
N TYR A 326 11.96 2.86 -5.41
CA TYR A 326 10.55 2.96 -5.10
C TYR A 326 10.40 3.25 -3.61
N ASP A 327 9.74 4.35 -3.27
CA ASP A 327 9.44 4.74 -1.90
C ASP A 327 8.12 5.48 -1.85
N THR A 328 7.28 5.06 -0.94
CA THR A 328 5.88 5.45 -0.83
C THR A 328 5.70 6.54 0.21
N THR A 329 6.69 6.68 1.10
CA THR A 329 6.66 7.64 2.22
C THR A 329 6.64 9.11 1.83
N PRO A 330 7.30 9.59 0.75
CA PRO A 330 7.28 11.00 0.39
C PRO A 330 5.87 11.47 0.05
N PHE A 331 5.12 10.67 -0.70
CA PHE A 331 3.72 10.96 -1.02
C PHE A 331 2.87 11.07 0.23
N VAL A 332 2.92 10.07 1.13
CA VAL A 332 2.14 10.10 2.39
C VAL A 332 2.45 11.33 3.24
N LYS A 333 3.74 11.67 3.39
CA LYS A 333 4.16 12.86 4.13
C LYS A 333 3.64 14.14 3.48
N LEU A 334 3.74 14.25 2.16
CA LEU A 334 3.29 15.42 1.42
C LEU A 334 1.77 15.55 1.47
N SER A 335 1.01 14.47 1.24
CA SER A 335 -0.45 14.47 1.35
C SER A 335 -0.90 14.99 2.71
N ILE A 336 -0.35 14.45 3.81
CA ILE A 336 -0.72 14.89 5.17
C ILE A 336 -0.32 16.35 5.42
N LYS A 337 0.89 16.74 5.01
CA LYS A 337 1.34 18.14 5.14
C LYS A 337 0.42 19.09 4.39
N SER A 338 0.02 18.73 3.17
CA SER A 338 -0.93 19.49 2.36
C SER A 338 -2.30 19.57 3.02
N VAL A 339 -2.83 18.47 3.57
CA VAL A 339 -4.13 18.54 4.29
C VAL A 339 -4.03 19.41 5.54
N ILE A 340 -2.92 19.36 6.30
CA ILE A 340 -2.69 20.26 7.44
C ILE A 340 -2.62 21.72 6.98
N GLN A 341 -1.96 22.00 5.87
CA GLN A 341 -1.93 23.35 5.29
C GLN A 341 -3.34 23.82 4.92
N THR A 342 -4.11 22.99 4.21
CA THR A 342 -5.51 23.28 3.85
C THR A 342 -6.38 23.45 5.10
N LEU A 343 -6.15 22.68 6.17
CA LEU A 343 -6.83 22.82 7.45
C LEU A 343 -6.59 24.22 8.05
N LEU A 344 -5.34 24.69 8.06
CA LEU A 344 -4.98 26.02 8.55
C LEU A 344 -5.57 27.13 7.66
N GLU A 345 -5.48 26.98 6.34
CA GLU A 345 -6.09 27.90 5.38
C GLU A 345 -7.62 27.99 5.58
N ALA A 346 -8.30 26.85 5.76
CA ALA A 346 -9.72 26.80 6.03
C ALA A 346 -10.09 27.52 7.34
N ILE A 347 -9.32 27.33 8.41
CA ILE A 347 -9.54 28.04 9.69
C ILE A 347 -9.39 29.55 9.50
N VAL A 348 -8.37 30.00 8.77
CA VAL A 348 -8.14 31.42 8.48
C VAL A 348 -9.26 31.99 7.60
N LEU A 349 -9.70 31.26 6.57
CA LEU A 349 -10.80 31.68 5.71
C LEU A 349 -12.11 31.81 6.49
N VAL A 350 -12.43 30.83 7.33
CA VAL A 350 -13.61 30.88 8.22
C VAL A 350 -13.51 32.07 9.17
N PHE A 351 -12.34 32.31 9.78
CA PHE A 351 -12.11 33.50 10.61
C PHE A 351 -12.37 34.80 9.83
N CYS A 352 -11.84 34.92 8.61
CA CYS A 352 -12.01 36.10 7.76
C CYS A 352 -13.48 36.33 7.38
N VAL A 353 -14.20 35.28 7.00
CA VAL A 353 -15.64 35.35 6.70
C VAL A 353 -16.42 35.76 7.94
N MET A 354 -16.13 35.16 9.10
CA MET A 354 -16.79 35.52 10.35
C MET A 354 -16.48 36.94 10.81
N TYR A 355 -15.26 37.42 10.58
CA TYR A 355 -14.90 38.81 10.87
C TYR A 355 -15.59 39.79 9.93
N LEU A 356 -15.86 39.41 8.68
CA LEU A 356 -16.61 40.22 7.73
C LEU A 356 -18.07 40.45 8.18
N PHE A 357 -18.72 39.40 8.70
CA PHE A 357 -20.11 39.46 9.19
C PHE A 357 -20.23 40.10 10.58
N LEU A 358 -19.45 39.64 11.55
CA LEU A 358 -19.57 40.09 12.95
C LEU A 358 -18.85 41.42 13.21
N GLN A 359 -17.88 41.81 12.38
CA GLN A 359 -17.13 43.09 12.45
C GLN A 359 -16.45 43.37 13.80
N ASN A 360 -16.38 42.36 14.66
CA ASN A 360 -15.88 42.43 16.01
C ASN A 360 -14.92 41.26 16.26
N PHE A 361 -13.65 41.60 16.44
CA PHE A 361 -12.59 40.62 16.67
C PHE A 361 -12.90 39.67 17.83
N ARG A 362 -13.56 40.16 18.89
CA ARG A 362 -13.91 39.35 20.07
C ARG A 362 -15.01 38.36 19.77
N ALA A 363 -16.01 38.76 18.98
CA ALA A 363 -17.11 37.89 18.57
C ALA A 363 -16.60 36.79 17.62
N THR A 364 -15.74 37.16 16.67
CA THR A 364 -15.07 36.22 15.76
C THR A 364 -14.17 35.22 16.48
N LEU A 365 -13.52 35.61 17.58
CA LEU A 365 -12.65 34.71 18.34
C LEU A 365 -13.41 33.53 18.97
N ILE A 366 -14.72 33.69 19.26
CA ILE A 366 -15.52 32.66 19.95
C ILE A 366 -15.66 31.39 19.08
N PRO A 367 -16.15 31.45 17.82
CA PRO A 367 -16.14 30.29 16.95
C PRO A 367 -14.72 29.78 16.66
N THR A 368 -13.72 30.66 16.55
CA THR A 368 -12.33 30.26 16.29
C THR A 368 -11.73 29.43 17.40
N ILE A 369 -12.07 29.68 18.67
CA ILE A 369 -11.64 28.84 19.80
C ILE A 369 -12.36 27.49 19.80
N ALA A 370 -13.60 27.42 19.31
CA ALA A 370 -14.35 26.17 19.24
C ALA A 370 -13.70 25.16 18.26
N VAL A 371 -13.16 25.63 17.13
CA VAL A 371 -12.54 24.77 16.10
C VAL A 371 -11.45 23.84 16.66
N PRO A 372 -10.35 24.32 17.29
CA PRO A 372 -9.31 23.43 17.79
C PRO A 372 -9.81 22.49 18.90
N VAL A 373 -10.79 22.90 19.71
CA VAL A 373 -11.36 22.04 20.76
C VAL A 373 -12.10 20.86 20.13
N VAL A 374 -12.94 21.10 19.13
CA VAL A 374 -13.68 20.05 18.42
C VAL A 374 -12.72 19.15 17.64
N LEU A 375 -11.80 19.72 16.86
CA LEU A 375 -10.88 18.93 16.04
C LEU A 375 -9.97 18.02 16.89
N LEU A 376 -9.38 18.57 17.97
CA LEU A 376 -8.57 17.76 18.89
C LEU A 376 -9.42 16.71 19.62
N GLY A 377 -10.64 17.06 20.02
CA GLY A 377 -11.58 16.09 20.58
C GLY A 377 -11.90 14.95 19.61
N THR A 378 -12.06 15.23 18.32
CA THR A 378 -12.33 14.20 17.30
C THR A 378 -11.18 13.21 17.21
N PHE A 379 -9.92 13.64 17.27
CA PHE A 379 -8.77 12.71 17.33
C PHE A 379 -8.80 11.78 18.55
N THR A 380 -9.33 12.25 19.68
CA THR A 380 -9.53 11.39 20.86
C THR A 380 -10.51 10.27 20.54
N ILE A 381 -11.63 10.61 19.90
CA ILE A 381 -12.66 9.62 19.52
C ILE A 381 -12.11 8.65 18.48
N LEU A 382 -11.40 9.14 17.45
CA LEU A 382 -10.75 8.30 16.47
C LEU A 382 -9.81 7.28 17.11
N SER A 383 -9.01 7.71 18.09
CA SER A 383 -8.11 6.82 18.84
C SER A 383 -8.88 5.78 19.66
N LEU A 384 -9.99 6.14 20.31
CA LEU A 384 -10.82 5.21 21.08
C LEU A 384 -11.46 4.11 20.22
N PHE A 385 -11.78 4.43 18.96
CA PHE A 385 -12.34 3.48 18.02
C PHE A 385 -11.28 2.78 17.13
N GLY A 386 -9.99 3.01 17.38
CA GLY A 386 -8.89 2.36 16.65
C GLY A 386 -8.70 2.84 15.20
N PHE A 387 -9.19 4.03 14.86
CA PHE A 387 -8.96 4.65 13.55
C PHE A 387 -7.55 5.24 13.46
N THR A 388 -7.08 5.52 12.23
CA THR A 388 -5.74 6.07 11.97
C THR A 388 -5.83 7.50 11.42
N ILE A 389 -4.72 8.24 11.48
CA ILE A 389 -4.60 9.51 10.76
C ILE A 389 -4.27 9.16 9.31
N ASN A 390 -5.20 9.43 8.41
CA ASN A 390 -5.09 9.11 6.99
C ASN A 390 -5.77 10.18 6.12
N THR A 391 -5.60 10.09 4.80
CA THR A 391 -6.14 11.09 3.86
C THR A 391 -7.66 11.25 4.01
N LEU A 392 -8.39 10.14 4.21
CA LEU A 392 -9.85 10.14 4.31
C LEU A 392 -10.36 10.79 5.60
N THR A 393 -9.78 10.42 6.74
CA THR A 393 -10.10 11.05 8.04
C THR A 393 -9.75 12.53 8.04
N MET A 394 -8.60 12.90 7.47
CA MET A 394 -8.20 14.31 7.37
C MET A 394 -9.10 15.11 6.41
N PHE A 395 -9.54 14.55 5.29
CA PHE A 395 -10.56 15.19 4.44
C PHE A 395 -11.90 15.35 5.15
N ALA A 396 -12.34 14.33 5.89
CA ALA A 396 -13.54 14.42 6.71
C ALA A 396 -13.40 15.52 7.79
N MET A 397 -12.21 15.70 8.37
CA MET A 397 -11.91 16.80 9.29
C MET A 397 -11.99 18.18 8.64
N VAL A 398 -11.44 18.34 7.44
CA VAL A 398 -11.52 19.60 6.68
C VAL A 398 -12.98 19.94 6.34
N LEU A 399 -13.76 18.96 5.86
CA LEU A 399 -15.20 19.13 5.61
C LEU A 399 -15.97 19.47 6.90
N ALA A 400 -15.60 18.83 8.01
CA ALA A 400 -16.22 19.08 9.30
C ALA A 400 -15.98 20.50 9.80
N ILE A 401 -14.92 21.22 9.39
CA ILE A 401 -14.70 22.63 9.78
C ILE A 401 -15.90 23.49 9.41
N GLY A 402 -16.38 23.38 8.17
CA GLY A 402 -17.54 24.16 7.71
C GLY A 402 -18.79 23.85 8.53
N LEU A 403 -18.99 22.58 8.88
CA LEU A 403 -20.16 22.14 9.63
C LEU A 403 -20.08 22.46 11.13
N LEU A 404 -18.87 22.44 11.73
CA LEU A 404 -18.71 22.61 13.19
C LEU A 404 -18.73 24.08 13.60
N VAL A 405 -18.31 25.00 12.72
CA VAL A 405 -18.40 26.42 13.08
C VAL A 405 -19.83 26.92 13.08
N ASP A 406 -20.72 26.33 12.27
CA ASP A 406 -22.12 26.74 12.18
C ASP A 406 -22.80 26.82 13.55
N ASP A 407 -22.62 25.82 14.42
CA ASP A 407 -23.23 25.83 15.76
C ASP A 407 -22.73 27.01 16.62
N ALA A 408 -21.41 27.25 16.61
CA ALA A 408 -20.81 28.33 17.38
C ALA A 408 -21.18 29.70 16.79
N ILE A 409 -21.33 29.80 15.47
CA ILE A 409 -21.77 31.00 14.75
C ILE A 409 -23.19 31.34 15.15
N VAL A 410 -24.12 30.37 15.07
CA VAL A 410 -25.53 30.56 15.44
C VAL A 410 -25.66 31.02 16.90
N VAL A 411 -24.82 30.50 17.80
CA VAL A 411 -24.79 30.97 19.20
C VAL A 411 -24.36 32.42 19.27
N VAL A 412 -23.23 32.80 18.66
CA VAL A 412 -22.69 34.17 18.74
C VAL A 412 -23.63 35.18 18.06
N GLU A 413 -24.10 34.87 16.86
CA GLU A 413 -25.02 35.72 16.09
C GLU A 413 -26.34 35.92 16.83
N ASN A 414 -26.93 34.86 17.39
CA ASN A 414 -28.18 35.01 18.11
C ASN A 414 -27.99 35.76 19.45
N VAL A 415 -26.82 35.64 20.10
CA VAL A 415 -26.49 36.47 21.26
C VAL A 415 -26.35 37.94 20.87
N GLU A 416 -25.64 38.26 19.79
CA GLU A 416 -25.52 39.65 19.31
C GLU A 416 -26.89 40.22 18.94
N ARG A 417 -27.72 39.47 18.20
CA ARG A 417 -29.09 39.89 17.88
C ARG A 417 -29.91 40.23 19.13
N VAL A 418 -29.90 39.35 20.14
CA VAL A 418 -30.62 39.58 21.41
C VAL A 418 -30.02 40.74 22.21
N MET A 419 -28.70 40.91 22.19
CA MET A 419 -28.03 42.05 22.83
C MET A 419 -28.43 43.38 22.18
N GLU A 420 -28.57 43.41 20.86
CA GLU A 420 -28.93 44.62 20.10
C GLU A 420 -30.43 44.95 20.17
N GLU A 421 -31.30 43.95 19.95
CA GLU A 421 -32.75 44.13 19.96
C GLU A 421 -33.30 44.42 21.36
N ASP A 422 -32.90 43.61 22.35
CA ASP A 422 -33.44 43.69 23.71
C ASP A 422 -32.60 44.56 24.66
N LYS A 423 -31.42 45.03 24.20
CA LYS A 423 -30.48 45.86 24.99
C LYS A 423 -30.05 45.23 26.32
N LEU A 424 -29.88 43.91 26.33
CA LEU A 424 -29.49 43.15 27.51
C LEU A 424 -27.96 43.06 27.64
N PRO A 425 -27.42 42.97 28.88
CA PRO A 425 -26.00 42.72 29.08
C PRO A 425 -25.62 41.31 28.56
N PRO A 426 -24.35 41.07 28.18
CA PRO A 426 -23.92 39.86 27.48
C PRO A 426 -24.34 38.56 28.17
N LYS A 427 -24.24 38.52 29.50
CA LYS A 427 -24.61 37.35 30.29
C LYS A 427 -26.10 37.02 30.23
N GLU A 428 -26.97 38.01 30.32
CA GLU A 428 -28.42 37.82 30.29
C GLU A 428 -28.92 37.54 28.87
N ALA A 429 -28.36 38.26 27.89
CA ALA A 429 -28.60 37.99 26.48
C ALA A 429 -28.22 36.56 26.11
N THR A 430 -27.10 36.05 26.62
CA THR A 430 -26.67 34.65 26.39
C THR A 430 -27.65 33.65 27.00
N LYS A 431 -28.17 33.88 28.22
CA LYS A 431 -29.18 33.00 28.83
C LYS A 431 -30.48 32.99 28.02
N LYS A 432 -30.95 34.16 27.56
CA LYS A 432 -32.16 34.27 26.72
C LYS A 432 -31.95 33.61 25.36
N SER A 433 -30.81 33.87 24.71
CA SER A 433 -30.42 33.31 23.41
C SER A 433 -30.38 31.78 23.45
N MET A 434 -29.71 31.19 24.45
CA MET A 434 -29.62 29.73 24.57
C MET A 434 -30.99 29.07 24.75
N GLY A 435 -31.95 29.74 25.40
CA GLY A 435 -33.33 29.25 25.48
C GLY A 435 -34.04 29.16 24.12
N GLN A 436 -33.64 29.98 23.14
CA GLN A 436 -34.21 30.00 21.79
C GLN A 436 -33.58 28.94 20.87
N ILE A 437 -32.25 28.78 20.94
CA ILE A 437 -31.50 28.01 19.94
C ILE A 437 -31.11 26.59 20.37
N THR A 438 -31.15 26.25 21.67
CA THR A 438 -30.69 24.92 22.14
C THR A 438 -31.35 23.76 21.40
N GLY A 439 -32.67 23.83 21.16
CA GLY A 439 -33.40 22.80 20.42
C GLY A 439 -32.99 22.71 18.93
N ALA A 440 -32.71 23.85 18.31
CA ALA A 440 -32.28 23.91 16.91
C ALA A 440 -30.86 23.32 16.74
N LEU A 441 -29.93 23.65 17.64
CA LEU A 441 -28.56 23.12 17.63
C LEU A 441 -28.55 21.59 17.73
N VAL A 442 -29.29 21.03 18.68
CA VAL A 442 -29.43 19.57 18.83
C VAL A 442 -30.12 18.95 17.61
N GLY A 443 -31.13 19.62 17.05
CA GLY A 443 -31.82 19.17 15.85
C GLY A 443 -30.91 19.08 14.63
N ILE A 444 -30.09 20.10 14.38
CA ILE A 444 -29.15 20.13 13.25
C ILE A 444 -28.12 18.99 13.38
N ALA A 445 -27.48 18.84 14.54
CA ALA A 445 -26.53 17.75 14.74
C ALA A 445 -27.17 16.37 14.64
N ALA A 446 -28.40 16.19 15.12
CA ALA A 446 -29.13 14.93 14.98
C ALA A 446 -29.42 14.60 13.51
N VAL A 447 -29.86 15.58 12.71
CA VAL A 447 -30.12 15.40 11.28
C VAL A 447 -28.84 15.05 10.53
N LEU A 448 -27.75 15.80 10.75
CA LEU A 448 -26.46 15.51 10.14
C LEU A 448 -25.96 14.12 10.54
N SER A 449 -26.01 13.79 11.83
CA SER A 449 -25.62 12.45 12.31
C SER A 449 -26.45 11.34 11.66
N THR A 450 -27.76 11.56 11.48
CA THR A 450 -28.66 10.58 10.84
C THR A 450 -28.30 10.32 9.38
N VAL A 451 -27.76 11.30 8.66
CA VAL A 451 -27.29 11.12 7.27
C VAL A 451 -26.00 10.31 7.21
N PHE A 452 -25.06 10.54 8.15
CA PHE A 452 -23.74 9.90 8.11
C PHE A 452 -23.69 8.52 8.77
N ILE A 453 -24.49 8.24 9.80
CA ILE A 453 -24.47 6.96 10.53
C ILE A 453 -24.75 5.74 9.63
N PRO A 454 -25.76 5.74 8.74
CA PRO A 454 -26.03 4.58 7.87
C PRO A 454 -24.85 4.17 6.99
N MET A 455 -24.03 5.14 6.57
CA MET A 455 -22.87 4.87 5.72
C MET A 455 -21.77 4.05 6.43
N ALA A 456 -21.71 4.06 7.77
CA ALA A 456 -20.78 3.22 8.52
C ALA A 456 -21.09 1.72 8.43
N PHE A 457 -22.35 1.37 8.13
CA PHE A 457 -22.82 -0.02 8.06
C PHE A 457 -22.68 -0.64 6.67
N PHE A 458 -22.17 0.09 5.68
CA PHE A 458 -21.88 -0.51 4.38
C PHE A 458 -20.77 -1.55 4.53
N SER A 459 -20.89 -2.64 3.78
CA SER A 459 -19.93 -3.74 3.74
C SER A 459 -18.93 -3.57 2.58
N GLY A 460 -17.91 -4.42 2.55
CA GLY A 460 -16.86 -4.38 1.52
C GLY A 460 -15.89 -3.21 1.67
N SER A 461 -14.99 -3.08 0.70
CA SER A 461 -13.92 -2.05 0.71
C SER A 461 -14.48 -0.62 0.66
N ALA A 462 -15.59 -0.40 -0.06
CA ALA A 462 -16.31 0.87 -0.08
C ALA A 462 -16.84 1.26 1.32
N GLY A 463 -17.39 0.29 2.06
CA GLY A 463 -17.81 0.47 3.45
C GLY A 463 -16.66 0.89 4.36
N GLY A 464 -15.47 0.32 4.15
CA GLY A 464 -14.25 0.72 4.86
C GLY A 464 -13.90 2.20 4.70
N ILE A 465 -14.05 2.75 3.50
CA ILE A 465 -13.86 4.19 3.20
C ILE A 465 -14.94 5.03 3.89
N TYR A 466 -16.21 4.65 3.73
CA TYR A 466 -17.33 5.40 4.29
C TYR A 466 -17.32 5.46 5.83
N ARG A 467 -16.84 4.40 6.49
CA ARG A 467 -16.65 4.40 7.95
C ARG A 467 -15.71 5.52 8.40
N GLN A 468 -14.64 5.80 7.66
CA GLN A 468 -13.70 6.89 8.00
C GLN A 468 -14.40 8.26 7.99
N PHE A 469 -15.20 8.55 6.97
CA PHE A 469 -15.96 9.79 6.89
C PHE A 469 -17.03 9.86 7.96
N SER A 470 -17.80 8.78 8.12
CA SER A 470 -18.93 8.71 9.04
C SER A 470 -18.49 8.95 10.48
N ILE A 471 -17.52 8.19 10.98
CA ILE A 471 -17.08 8.34 12.38
C ILE A 471 -16.50 9.72 12.63
N THR A 472 -15.72 10.26 11.69
CA THR A 472 -15.04 11.54 11.85
C THR A 472 -16.05 12.69 11.90
N ILE A 473 -17.00 12.73 10.97
CA ILE A 473 -18.02 13.78 10.89
C ILE A 473 -18.99 13.67 12.06
N VAL A 474 -19.51 12.48 12.37
CA VAL A 474 -20.45 12.29 13.49
C VAL A 474 -19.80 12.67 14.82
N SER A 475 -18.55 12.29 15.03
CA SER A 475 -17.77 12.66 16.21
C SER A 475 -17.56 14.18 16.30
N ALA A 476 -17.17 14.81 15.19
CA ALA A 476 -17.00 16.25 15.12
C ALA A 476 -18.31 17.01 15.36
N MET A 477 -19.45 16.53 14.84
CA MET A 477 -20.76 17.15 15.04
C MET A 477 -21.26 16.99 16.47
N ALA A 478 -21.09 15.81 17.07
CA ALA A 478 -21.44 15.58 18.46
C ALA A 478 -20.62 16.49 19.41
N LEU A 479 -19.30 16.60 19.14
CA LEU A 479 -18.43 17.51 19.88
C LEU A 479 -18.74 18.98 19.60
N SER A 480 -19.09 19.34 18.37
CA SER A 480 -19.51 20.70 17.99
C SER A 480 -20.68 21.18 18.82
N VAL A 481 -21.77 20.40 18.87
CA VAL A 481 -22.92 20.75 19.71
C VAL A 481 -22.58 20.75 21.19
N ALA A 482 -21.75 19.81 21.67
CA ALA A 482 -21.30 19.85 23.06
C ALA A 482 -20.55 21.16 23.37
N VAL A 483 -19.64 21.59 22.49
CA VAL A 483 -18.89 22.84 22.62
C VAL A 483 -19.83 24.05 22.51
N ALA A 484 -20.81 24.05 21.61
CA ALA A 484 -21.80 25.10 21.44
C ALA A 484 -22.78 25.24 22.62
N LEU A 485 -23.01 24.16 23.37
CA LEU A 485 -23.85 24.16 24.58
C LEU A 485 -23.05 24.45 25.87
N ILE A 486 -21.73 24.26 25.87
CA ILE A 486 -20.87 24.37 27.05
C ILE A 486 -19.96 25.59 26.98
N LEU A 487 -19.08 25.64 25.98
CA LEU A 487 -17.99 26.62 25.89
C LEU A 487 -18.46 27.91 25.22
N SER A 488 -19.12 27.83 24.07
CA SER A 488 -19.54 29.02 23.30
C SER A 488 -20.40 29.99 24.13
N PRO A 489 -21.40 29.56 24.93
CA PRO A 489 -22.23 30.46 25.72
C PRO A 489 -21.43 31.12 26.87
N SER A 490 -20.49 30.39 27.46
CA SER A 490 -19.56 30.92 28.47
C SER A 490 -18.63 31.98 27.86
N LEU A 491 -18.10 31.73 26.66
CA LEU A 491 -17.28 32.68 25.93
C LEU A 491 -18.07 33.92 25.53
N CYS A 492 -19.32 33.77 25.05
CA CYS A 492 -20.21 34.89 24.77
C CYS A 492 -20.43 35.77 26.01
N ALA A 493 -20.74 35.17 27.16
CA ALA A 493 -20.99 35.92 28.39
C ALA A 493 -19.76 36.65 28.94
N THR A 494 -18.54 36.21 28.62
CA THR A 494 -17.27 36.75 29.16
C THR A 494 -16.51 37.65 28.19
N LEU A 495 -16.56 37.37 26.88
CA LEU A 495 -15.78 38.08 25.85
C LEU A 495 -16.58 39.14 25.11
N LEU A 496 -17.89 38.93 24.88
CA LEU A 496 -18.72 39.92 24.21
C LEU A 496 -18.86 41.18 25.07
N LYS A 497 -18.83 42.33 24.40
CA LYS A 497 -19.09 43.62 25.01
C LYS A 497 -20.30 44.22 24.32
N THR A 498 -21.08 44.99 25.07
CA THR A 498 -22.09 45.88 24.49
C THR A 498 -21.37 46.95 23.68
N THR A 499 -21.19 46.70 22.39
CA THR A 499 -20.71 47.69 21.43
C THR A 499 -21.90 48.36 20.79
N HIS A 500 -22.01 49.68 20.93
CA HIS A 500 -22.81 50.47 20.01
C HIS A 500 -22.10 50.38 18.65
N HIS A 501 -22.76 49.80 17.65
CA HIS A 501 -22.29 49.75 16.27
C HIS A 501 -21.84 51.17 15.85
N ASN A 502 -20.53 51.41 15.83
CA ASN A 502 -19.97 52.63 15.27
C ASN A 502 -20.10 52.49 13.75
N GLU A 503 -21.14 53.09 13.18
CA GLU A 503 -21.46 53.09 11.73
C GLU A 503 -20.35 53.71 10.84
N ASN A 504 -19.22 54.13 11.42
CA ASN A 504 -18.19 54.98 10.80
C ASN A 504 -16.94 54.22 10.33
N ARG A 505 -17.09 53.03 9.72
CA ARG A 505 -16.04 52.43 8.88
C ARG A 505 -16.55 52.30 7.44
N PHE A 506 -15.95 53.07 6.54
CA PHE A 506 -16.36 53.21 5.13
C PHE A 506 -16.67 51.88 4.43
N PHE A 507 -15.81 50.86 4.62
CA PHE A 507 -15.99 49.52 4.03
C PHE A 507 -17.15 48.72 4.67
N PHE A 508 -17.16 48.58 5.99
CA PHE A 508 -18.16 47.78 6.70
C PHE A 508 -19.57 48.40 6.63
N GLY A 509 -19.68 49.73 6.64
CA GLY A 509 -20.95 50.43 6.43
C GLY A 509 -21.51 50.25 5.01
N TRP A 510 -20.64 50.14 4.00
CA TRP A 510 -21.05 49.78 2.64
C TRP A 510 -21.54 48.32 2.57
N PHE A 511 -20.81 47.39 3.19
CA PHE A 511 -21.18 45.97 3.25
C PHE A 511 -22.54 45.78 3.92
N ASN A 512 -22.74 46.33 5.12
CA ASN A 512 -24.00 46.22 5.86
C ASN A 512 -25.19 46.77 5.07
N ARG A 513 -25.01 47.90 4.37
CA ARG A 513 -26.07 48.50 3.56
C ARG A 513 -26.46 47.62 2.38
N ASN A 514 -25.49 47.03 1.69
CA ASN A 514 -25.76 46.14 0.57
C ASN A 514 -26.31 44.79 1.02
N PHE A 515 -25.81 44.26 2.13
CA PHE A 515 -26.33 43.04 2.75
C PHE A 515 -27.79 43.24 3.17
N ASN A 516 -28.13 44.34 3.84
CA ASN A 516 -29.51 44.65 4.21
C ASN A 516 -30.42 44.81 2.99
N LYS A 517 -29.95 45.47 1.92
CA LYS A 517 -30.68 45.54 0.64
C LYS A 517 -30.91 44.15 0.04
N ALA A 518 -29.91 43.27 0.10
CA ALA A 518 -30.00 41.90 -0.41
C ALA A 518 -30.98 41.06 0.43
N ARG A 519 -30.93 41.17 1.76
CA ARG A 519 -31.87 40.54 2.70
C ARG A 519 -33.31 40.97 2.42
N ASP A 520 -33.55 42.27 2.32
CA ASP A 520 -34.89 42.81 2.07
C ASP A 520 -35.40 42.40 0.67
N GLY A 521 -34.49 42.32 -0.31
CA GLY A 521 -34.77 41.77 -1.64
C GLY A 521 -35.14 40.30 -1.60
N TYR A 522 -34.35 39.48 -0.89
CA TYR A 522 -34.61 38.06 -0.68
C TYR A 522 -35.98 37.84 -0.01
N GLN A 523 -36.30 38.59 1.06
CA GLN A 523 -37.58 38.50 1.75
C GLN A 523 -38.77 38.80 0.81
N LYS A 524 -38.66 39.83 -0.02
CA LYS A 524 -39.69 40.17 -1.03
C LYS A 524 -39.85 39.04 -2.04
N THR A 525 -38.75 38.50 -2.55
CA THR A 525 -38.78 37.39 -3.52
C THR A 525 -39.34 36.12 -2.90
N ALA A 526 -38.93 35.75 -1.69
CA ALA A 526 -39.44 34.58 -0.97
C ALA A 526 -40.95 34.71 -0.69
N SER A 527 -41.41 35.89 -0.29
CA SER A 527 -42.84 36.16 -0.08
C SER A 527 -43.62 36.04 -1.39
N TYR A 528 -43.07 36.56 -2.49
CA TYR A 528 -43.65 36.42 -3.82
C TYR A 528 -43.70 34.96 -4.31
N MET A 529 -42.67 34.16 -4.02
CA MET A 529 -42.63 32.73 -4.33
C MET A 529 -43.66 31.95 -3.50
N ALA A 530 -43.77 32.23 -2.20
CA ALA A 530 -44.70 31.60 -1.29
C ALA A 530 -46.16 31.82 -1.72
N GLN A 531 -46.49 33.02 -2.22
CA GLN A 531 -47.81 33.34 -2.77
C GLN A 531 -48.12 32.59 -4.09
N ARG A 532 -47.11 32.01 -4.75
CA ARG A 532 -47.23 31.34 -6.06
C ARG A 532 -46.71 29.90 -6.01
N ILE A 533 -47.00 29.19 -4.92
CA ILE A 533 -46.43 27.88 -4.60
C ILE A 533 -46.55 26.88 -5.77
N ALA A 534 -47.70 26.80 -6.46
CA ALA A 534 -47.90 25.86 -7.55
C ALA A 534 -46.91 26.06 -8.72
N ARG A 535 -46.60 27.31 -9.09
CA ARG A 535 -45.66 27.60 -10.18
C ARG A 535 -44.23 27.22 -9.80
N PHE A 536 -43.81 27.56 -8.59
CA PHE A 536 -42.47 27.23 -8.11
C PHE A 536 -42.31 25.74 -7.80
N PHE A 537 -43.40 25.05 -7.45
CA PHE A 537 -43.40 23.60 -7.31
C PHE A 537 -43.19 22.88 -8.65
N ILE A 538 -43.77 23.39 -9.75
CA ILE A 538 -43.49 22.88 -11.11
C ILE A 538 -42.01 23.08 -11.47
N ILE A 539 -41.44 24.26 -11.17
CA ILE A 539 -40.01 24.51 -11.38
C ILE A 539 -39.15 23.56 -10.55
N TYR A 540 -39.52 23.32 -9.28
CA TYR A 540 -38.84 22.36 -8.41
C TYR A 540 -38.88 20.93 -8.99
N LEU A 541 -40.04 20.46 -9.46
CA LEU A 541 -40.16 19.17 -10.13
C LEU A 541 -39.32 19.11 -11.42
N ALA A 542 -39.28 20.20 -12.19
CA ALA A 542 -38.43 20.29 -13.38
C ALA A 542 -36.94 20.19 -13.00
N LEU A 543 -36.50 20.85 -11.92
CA LEU A 543 -35.13 20.74 -11.40
C LEU A 543 -34.82 19.32 -10.91
N ILE A 544 -35.75 18.63 -10.25
CA ILE A 544 -35.58 17.20 -9.93
C ILE A 544 -35.40 16.39 -11.21
N GLY A 545 -36.21 16.64 -12.25
CA GLY A 545 -36.06 15.99 -13.54
C GLY A 545 -34.68 16.20 -14.16
N VAL A 546 -34.15 17.43 -14.08
CA VAL A 546 -32.78 17.76 -14.53
C VAL A 546 -31.73 17.01 -13.71
N ILE A 547 -31.88 16.96 -12.38
CA ILE A 547 -30.95 16.23 -11.50
C ILE A 547 -30.93 14.74 -11.85
N VAL A 548 -32.09 14.10 -12.00
CA VAL A 548 -32.18 12.68 -12.37
C VAL A 548 -31.54 12.44 -13.74
N PHE A 549 -31.77 13.34 -14.70
CA PHE A 549 -31.15 13.26 -16.02
C PHE A 549 -29.62 13.40 -15.96
N MET A 550 -29.11 14.35 -15.18
CA MET A 550 -27.67 14.55 -15.00
C MET A 550 -27.02 13.38 -14.24
N PHE A 551 -27.67 12.87 -13.20
CA PHE A 551 -27.18 11.77 -12.38
C PHE A 551 -26.98 10.50 -13.21
N ASN A 552 -27.92 10.19 -14.12
CA ASN A 552 -27.81 9.04 -15.02
C ASN A 552 -26.71 9.18 -16.09
N ARG A 553 -26.15 10.39 -16.29
CA ARG A 553 -25.05 10.65 -17.22
C ARG A 553 -23.71 10.85 -16.52
N LEU A 554 -23.69 10.92 -15.19
CA LEU A 554 -22.47 11.14 -14.43
C LEU A 554 -21.64 9.85 -14.43
N PRO A 555 -20.41 9.84 -14.94
CA PRO A 555 -19.55 8.68 -14.87
C PRO A 555 -19.26 8.32 -13.41
N SER A 556 -19.42 7.06 -13.05
CA SER A 556 -19.03 6.55 -11.74
C SER A 556 -17.54 6.24 -11.71
N SER A 557 -16.84 6.67 -10.67
CA SER A 557 -15.50 6.21 -10.33
C SER A 557 -15.45 5.85 -8.84
N PHE A 558 -14.56 4.94 -8.48
CA PHE A 558 -14.34 4.57 -7.09
C PHE A 558 -13.48 5.62 -6.37
N LEU A 559 -12.31 5.93 -6.92
CA LEU A 559 -11.39 6.96 -6.44
C LEU A 559 -10.73 7.67 -7.64
N PRO A 560 -10.40 8.97 -7.51
CA PRO A 560 -9.64 9.66 -8.53
C PRO A 560 -8.19 9.17 -8.54
N ASP A 561 -7.59 9.06 -9.72
CA ASP A 561 -6.17 8.75 -9.84
C ASP A 561 -5.31 9.93 -9.35
N GLU A 562 -4.14 9.64 -8.77
CA GLU A 562 -3.24 10.63 -8.17
C GLU A 562 -1.80 10.48 -8.71
N ASP A 563 -1.08 11.60 -8.89
CA ASP A 563 0.35 11.56 -9.16
C ASP A 563 1.10 11.21 -7.86
N GLN A 564 1.38 9.93 -7.68
CA GLN A 564 2.09 9.40 -6.51
C GLN A 564 3.62 9.49 -6.63
N GLY A 565 4.17 10.17 -7.64
CA GLY A 565 5.61 10.33 -7.82
C GLY A 565 6.34 9.05 -8.26
N SER A 566 5.60 8.00 -8.60
CA SER A 566 6.14 6.73 -9.05
C SER A 566 5.25 6.12 -10.13
N MET A 567 5.85 5.45 -11.10
CA MET A 567 5.17 4.67 -12.13
C MET A 567 5.87 3.32 -12.34
N PHE A 568 5.18 2.44 -13.03
CA PHE A 568 5.67 1.11 -13.37
C PHE A 568 5.76 0.95 -14.87
N THR A 569 6.72 0.14 -15.30
CA THR A 569 6.76 -0.38 -16.66
C THR A 569 6.76 -1.90 -16.64
N MET A 570 5.99 -2.49 -17.55
CA MET A 570 5.98 -3.92 -17.77
C MET A 570 6.37 -4.18 -19.21
N ILE A 571 7.33 -5.07 -19.40
CA ILE A 571 7.82 -5.47 -20.72
C ILE A 571 7.62 -6.97 -20.84
N SER A 572 6.98 -7.39 -21.92
CA SER A 572 6.77 -8.80 -22.25
C SER A 572 7.25 -9.04 -23.68
N ALA A 573 8.36 -9.75 -23.80
CA ALA A 573 8.86 -10.28 -25.07
C ALA A 573 8.04 -11.52 -25.49
N PRO A 574 8.06 -11.90 -26.78
CA PRO A 574 7.39 -13.10 -27.28
C PRO A 574 7.76 -14.35 -26.48
N ALA A 575 6.82 -15.28 -26.37
CA ALA A 575 7.01 -16.57 -25.71
C ALA A 575 8.27 -17.29 -26.22
N GLY A 576 9.10 -17.78 -25.30
CA GLY A 576 10.38 -18.44 -25.62
C GLY A 576 11.56 -17.47 -25.86
N SER A 577 11.38 -16.16 -25.72
CA SER A 577 12.49 -15.20 -25.78
C SER A 577 13.42 -15.36 -24.58
N THR A 578 14.73 -15.28 -24.83
CA THR A 578 15.76 -15.36 -23.78
C THR A 578 15.82 -14.06 -22.98
N ALA A 579 16.35 -14.13 -21.76
CA ALA A 579 16.55 -12.95 -20.92
C ALA A 579 17.39 -11.87 -21.61
N GLN A 580 18.37 -12.26 -22.43
CA GLN A 580 19.21 -11.33 -23.20
C GLN A 580 18.40 -10.54 -24.24
N ARG A 581 17.50 -11.20 -24.98
CA ARG A 581 16.64 -10.51 -25.97
C ARG A 581 15.64 -9.59 -25.28
N THR A 582 15.10 -10.01 -24.13
CA THR A 582 14.25 -9.15 -23.30
C THR A 582 15.01 -7.93 -22.81
N LEU A 583 16.27 -8.10 -22.40
CA LEU A 583 17.14 -7.00 -21.96
C LEU A 583 17.34 -5.95 -23.07
N GLU A 584 17.53 -6.34 -24.33
CA GLU A 584 17.63 -5.39 -25.45
C GLU A 584 16.37 -4.51 -25.61
N SER A 585 15.19 -5.04 -25.28
CA SER A 585 13.96 -4.26 -25.25
C SER A 585 13.85 -3.39 -24.00
N VAL A 586 14.35 -3.87 -22.86
CA VAL A 586 14.43 -3.08 -21.61
C VAL A 586 15.38 -1.91 -21.79
N GLU A 587 16.52 -2.07 -22.46
CA GLU A 587 17.46 -0.99 -22.72
C GLU A 587 16.82 0.15 -23.54
N GLN A 588 15.97 -0.16 -24.52
CA GLN A 588 15.20 0.86 -25.26
C GLN A 588 14.21 1.61 -24.34
N VAL A 589 13.61 0.92 -23.37
CA VAL A 589 12.76 1.56 -22.35
C VAL A 589 13.61 2.42 -21.41
N GLU A 590 14.81 1.96 -21.03
CA GLU A 590 15.76 2.73 -20.23
C GLU A 590 16.19 4.02 -20.94
N ASP A 591 16.47 3.95 -22.25
CA ASP A 591 16.86 5.09 -23.06
C ASP A 591 15.79 6.18 -23.09
N PHE A 592 14.52 5.79 -23.24
CA PHE A 592 13.41 6.75 -23.19
C PHE A 592 13.35 7.50 -21.86
N PHE A 593 13.45 6.80 -20.72
CA PHE A 593 13.32 7.44 -19.42
C PHE A 593 14.56 8.22 -18.98
N LEU A 594 15.75 7.76 -19.35
CA LEU A 594 17.01 8.38 -18.92
C LEU A 594 17.44 9.53 -19.83
N ASP A 595 17.17 9.43 -21.13
CA ASP A 595 17.64 10.41 -22.11
C ASP A 595 16.49 11.27 -22.67
N GLY A 596 15.25 10.77 -22.62
CA GLY A 596 14.08 11.44 -23.20
C GLY A 596 13.34 12.39 -22.27
N THR A 597 13.60 12.35 -20.96
CA THR A 597 12.90 13.19 -19.97
C THR A 597 13.77 13.51 -18.76
N ASP A 598 13.66 14.75 -18.28
CA ASP A 598 14.29 15.18 -17.02
C ASP A 598 13.44 14.85 -15.78
N ALA A 599 12.24 14.27 -15.94
CA ALA A 599 11.31 14.03 -14.84
C ALA A 599 11.67 12.82 -13.95
N VAL A 600 12.48 11.89 -14.47
CA VAL A 600 12.83 10.62 -13.79
C VAL A 600 14.04 10.81 -12.89
N ASP A 601 13.91 10.44 -11.62
CA ASP A 601 15.02 10.44 -10.65
C ASP A 601 15.62 9.03 -10.47
N HIS A 602 14.78 8.00 -10.42
CA HIS A 602 15.19 6.62 -10.23
C HIS A 602 14.61 5.72 -11.31
N LEU A 603 15.44 4.83 -11.85
CA LEU A 603 15.01 3.78 -12.77
C LEU A 603 15.66 2.47 -12.37
N PHE A 604 14.84 1.51 -11.97
CA PHE A 604 15.26 0.18 -11.56
C PHE A 604 14.50 -0.86 -12.36
N THR A 605 15.21 -1.67 -13.14
CA THR A 605 14.64 -2.64 -14.06
C THR A 605 15.03 -4.06 -13.64
N VAL A 606 14.09 -4.99 -13.79
CA VAL A 606 14.23 -6.40 -13.44
C VAL A 606 13.73 -7.24 -14.61
N VAL A 607 14.63 -7.87 -15.34
CA VAL A 607 14.33 -8.95 -16.28
C VAL A 607 14.19 -10.25 -15.49
N GLY A 608 13.29 -11.14 -15.90
CA GLY A 608 13.02 -12.40 -15.19
C GLY A 608 11.82 -12.31 -14.23
N PHE A 609 11.24 -11.12 -14.06
CA PHE A 609 10.16 -10.88 -13.11
C PHE A 609 9.10 -9.93 -13.68
N SER A 610 7.84 -10.21 -13.35
CA SER A 610 6.70 -9.30 -13.48
C SER A 610 5.65 -9.66 -12.43
N PHE A 611 4.65 -8.79 -12.22
CA PHE A 611 3.49 -9.14 -11.38
C PHE A 611 2.67 -10.32 -11.92
N ALA A 612 2.80 -10.63 -13.22
CA ALA A 612 2.19 -11.78 -13.87
C ALA A 612 2.90 -13.11 -13.56
N GLY A 613 4.17 -13.06 -13.14
CA GLY A 613 4.99 -14.24 -12.88
C GLY A 613 6.47 -14.03 -13.20
N SER A 614 7.27 -15.07 -12.97
CA SER A 614 8.70 -15.13 -13.27
C SER A 614 8.95 -15.87 -14.57
N ALA A 615 9.58 -15.20 -15.54
CA ALA A 615 9.96 -15.78 -16.83
C ALA A 615 11.02 -14.92 -17.52
N GLN A 616 11.89 -15.55 -18.32
CA GLN A 616 12.95 -14.85 -19.04
C GLN A 616 12.44 -13.82 -20.06
N ASN A 617 11.24 -14.02 -20.59
CA ASN A 617 10.60 -13.10 -21.53
C ASN A 617 9.81 -11.97 -20.84
N ALA A 618 9.82 -11.90 -19.51
CA ALA A 618 9.13 -10.89 -18.73
C ALA A 618 10.14 -9.95 -18.06
N ALA A 619 9.81 -8.67 -18.01
CA ALA A 619 10.55 -7.69 -17.24
C ALA A 619 9.62 -6.64 -16.63
N PHE A 620 10.10 -6.03 -15.56
CA PHE A 620 9.39 -5.04 -14.78
C PHE A 620 10.32 -3.89 -14.40
N GLY A 621 9.84 -2.66 -14.49
CA GLY A 621 10.57 -1.45 -14.14
C GLY A 621 9.85 -0.63 -13.09
N PHE A 622 10.60 -0.23 -12.06
CA PHE A 622 10.22 0.81 -11.11
C PHE A 622 10.79 2.14 -11.59
N VAL A 623 9.92 3.12 -11.80
CA VAL A 623 10.30 4.46 -12.23
C VAL A 623 9.90 5.43 -11.11
N GLY A 624 10.89 5.93 -10.37
CA GLY A 624 10.73 6.99 -9.39
C GLY A 624 10.93 8.36 -10.05
N LEU A 625 9.98 9.26 -9.88
CA LEU A 625 10.05 10.61 -10.43
C LEU A 625 10.67 11.58 -9.42
N LYS A 626 11.17 12.72 -9.93
CA LYS A 626 11.60 13.85 -9.10
C LYS A 626 10.45 14.42 -8.29
N ASP A 627 10.78 15.20 -7.26
CA ASP A 627 9.79 15.86 -6.40
C ASP A 627 8.80 16.71 -7.22
N TRP A 628 7.55 16.79 -6.77
CA TRP A 628 6.50 17.57 -7.45
C TRP A 628 6.86 19.06 -7.60
N ALA A 629 7.75 19.61 -6.78
CA ALA A 629 8.22 20.99 -6.91
C ALA A 629 9.15 21.21 -8.11
N GLU A 630 9.76 20.15 -8.65
CA GLU A 630 10.70 20.19 -9.80
C GLU A 630 10.03 19.80 -11.12
N ARG A 631 8.75 19.40 -11.11
CA ARG A 631 8.01 18.92 -12.27
C ARG A 631 6.83 19.82 -12.60
N ASP A 632 6.51 19.93 -13.88
CA ASP A 632 5.28 20.55 -14.34
C ASP A 632 4.16 19.52 -14.63
N GLU A 633 2.98 20.00 -15.01
CA GLU A 633 1.82 19.13 -15.32
C GLU A 633 2.09 18.19 -16.52
N SER A 634 2.94 18.61 -17.46
CA SER A 634 3.36 17.79 -18.62
C SER A 634 4.33 16.67 -18.23
N GLN A 635 4.95 16.79 -17.06
CA GLN A 635 5.81 15.80 -16.42
C GLN A 635 5.10 15.05 -15.29
N SER A 636 3.77 15.15 -15.22
CA SER A 636 2.97 14.31 -14.33
C SER A 636 3.08 12.83 -14.71
N VAL A 637 2.83 11.94 -13.76
CA VAL A 637 2.80 10.49 -14.01
C VAL A 637 1.85 10.13 -15.17
N PHE A 638 0.71 10.81 -15.27
CA PHE A 638 -0.29 10.59 -16.33
C PHE A 638 0.23 10.96 -17.71
N ALA A 639 0.83 12.15 -17.82
CA ALA A 639 1.38 12.64 -19.08
C ALA A 639 2.58 11.79 -19.51
N LEU A 640 3.48 11.46 -18.58
CA LEU A 640 4.65 10.64 -18.85
C LEU A 640 4.27 9.21 -19.25
N ALA A 641 3.26 8.61 -18.61
CA ALA A 641 2.75 7.29 -19.02
C ALA A 641 2.18 7.33 -20.44
N GLY A 642 1.44 8.38 -20.82
CA GLY A 642 0.93 8.57 -22.18
C GLY A 642 2.06 8.72 -23.22
N GLN A 643 3.09 9.50 -22.90
CA GLN A 643 4.27 9.67 -23.75
C GLN A 643 5.06 8.36 -23.89
N ALA A 644 5.26 7.65 -22.79
CA ALA A 644 5.93 6.34 -22.74
C ALA A 644 5.19 5.31 -23.60
N MET A 645 3.86 5.24 -23.51
CA MET A 645 3.06 4.33 -24.34
C MET A 645 3.23 4.63 -25.85
N GLY A 646 3.32 5.91 -26.22
CA GLY A 646 3.64 6.32 -27.59
C GLY A 646 5.02 5.84 -28.04
N ALA A 647 6.05 6.02 -27.21
CA ALA A 647 7.41 5.54 -27.49
C ALA A 647 7.51 4.01 -27.53
N PHE A 648 6.89 3.32 -26.58
CA PHE A 648 6.92 1.86 -26.45
C PHE A 648 6.24 1.15 -27.61
N SER A 649 5.27 1.78 -28.26
CA SER A 649 4.65 1.23 -29.48
C SER A 649 5.64 1.06 -30.64
N GLN A 650 6.81 1.69 -30.59
CA GLN A 650 7.87 1.56 -31.60
C GLN A 650 8.79 0.35 -31.35
N ILE A 651 8.75 -0.25 -30.15
CA ILE A 651 9.52 -1.45 -29.81
C ILE A 651 8.90 -2.65 -30.54
N LYS A 652 9.68 -3.27 -31.43
CA LYS A 652 9.18 -4.37 -32.29
C LYS A 652 9.27 -5.74 -31.61
N ASP A 653 10.27 -5.92 -30.76
CA ASP A 653 10.63 -7.22 -30.19
C ASP A 653 9.99 -7.52 -28.83
N ALA A 654 9.21 -6.59 -28.28
CA ALA A 654 8.46 -6.78 -27.05
C ALA A 654 7.26 -5.83 -26.98
N SER A 655 6.23 -6.26 -26.26
CA SER A 655 5.17 -5.36 -25.81
C SER A 655 5.60 -4.69 -24.50
N ALA A 656 5.60 -3.35 -24.47
CA ALA A 656 5.94 -2.59 -23.28
C ALA A 656 4.81 -1.64 -22.91
N PHE A 657 4.50 -1.57 -21.61
CA PHE A 657 3.39 -0.81 -21.06
C PHE A 657 3.85 0.03 -19.88
N ALA A 658 3.49 1.30 -19.88
CA ALA A 658 3.64 2.19 -18.73
C ALA A 658 2.28 2.33 -18.03
N PHE A 659 2.27 2.17 -16.71
CA PHE A 659 1.08 2.35 -15.89
C PHE A 659 1.46 2.87 -14.51
N PHE A 660 0.48 3.28 -13.74
CA PHE A 660 0.66 3.82 -12.39
C PHE A 660 -0.20 3.04 -11.39
N PRO A 661 0.24 2.97 -10.12
CA PRO A 661 -0.52 2.30 -9.09
C PRO A 661 -1.86 3.01 -8.84
N PRO A 662 -2.92 2.29 -8.45
CA PRO A 662 -4.14 2.92 -7.99
C PRO A 662 -3.91 3.72 -6.68
N PRO A 663 -4.85 4.62 -6.31
CA PRO A 663 -4.79 5.34 -5.04
C PRO A 663 -4.63 4.42 -3.83
N ILE A 664 -5.36 3.31 -3.82
CA ILE A 664 -5.30 2.29 -2.77
C ILE A 664 -4.63 1.05 -3.32
N ARG A 665 -3.33 0.93 -3.04
CA ARG A 665 -2.44 -0.09 -3.57
C ARG A 665 -2.73 -1.49 -3.07
N GLU A 666 -3.31 -1.58 -1.88
CA GLU A 666 -3.74 -2.87 -1.34
C GLU A 666 -4.88 -3.49 -2.17
N LEU A 667 -5.59 -2.72 -3.00
CA LEU A 667 -6.63 -3.25 -3.91
C LEU A 667 -6.07 -3.79 -5.24
N GLY A 668 -4.79 -3.55 -5.54
CA GLY A 668 -4.14 -4.03 -6.75
C GLY A 668 -3.01 -3.12 -7.23
N ASN A 669 -2.24 -3.63 -8.20
CA ASN A 669 -1.07 -2.93 -8.76
C ASN A 669 -1.38 -2.12 -10.03
N ALA A 670 -2.56 -2.30 -10.64
CA ALA A 670 -3.00 -1.58 -11.84
C ALA A 670 -4.41 -1.01 -11.64
N SER A 671 -4.67 0.17 -12.21
CA SER A 671 -6.01 0.76 -12.28
C SER A 671 -6.84 0.13 -13.40
N GLY A 672 -8.18 0.14 -13.26
CA GLY A 672 -9.12 -0.39 -14.25
C GLY A 672 -10.02 -1.49 -13.71
N PHE A 673 -10.26 -2.52 -14.54
CA PHE A 673 -11.04 -3.70 -14.18
C PHE A 673 -10.17 -4.96 -14.20
N ASP A 674 -10.58 -5.98 -13.44
CA ASP A 674 -10.00 -7.33 -13.48
C ASP A 674 -11.11 -8.36 -13.64
N LEU A 675 -10.86 -9.41 -14.43
CA LEU A 675 -11.80 -10.49 -14.68
C LEU A 675 -11.06 -11.80 -14.95
N GLN A 676 -11.66 -12.91 -14.51
CA GLN A 676 -11.14 -14.25 -14.75
C GLN A 676 -12.01 -14.98 -15.77
N LEU A 677 -11.39 -15.49 -16.84
CA LEU A 677 -12.05 -16.38 -17.80
C LEU A 677 -11.93 -17.81 -17.29
N VAL A 678 -13.07 -18.47 -17.05
CA VAL A 678 -13.12 -19.77 -16.37
C VAL A 678 -13.70 -20.84 -17.29
N ASP A 679 -12.98 -21.94 -17.46
CA ASP A 679 -13.50 -23.16 -18.07
C ASP A 679 -14.32 -23.97 -17.05
N ARG A 680 -15.65 -23.89 -17.15
CA ARG A 680 -16.57 -24.62 -16.26
C ARG A 680 -16.95 -26.01 -16.77
N ALA A 681 -16.79 -26.26 -18.07
CA ALA A 681 -17.20 -27.51 -18.69
C ALA A 681 -16.03 -28.50 -18.82
N GLY A 682 -14.80 -28.07 -18.51
CA GLY A 682 -13.60 -28.88 -18.66
C GLY A 682 -13.28 -29.16 -20.12
N VAL A 683 -13.51 -28.17 -21.00
CA VAL A 683 -13.27 -28.28 -22.44
C VAL A 683 -11.77 -28.34 -22.74
N GLY A 684 -10.93 -27.79 -21.86
CA GLY A 684 -9.48 -27.90 -21.90
C GLY A 684 -8.74 -26.60 -22.25
N HIS A 685 -7.44 -26.61 -21.98
CA HIS A 685 -6.55 -25.44 -22.05
C HIS A 685 -6.55 -24.70 -23.39
N GLU A 686 -6.41 -25.44 -24.50
CA GLU A 686 -6.33 -24.84 -25.84
C GLU A 686 -7.59 -24.03 -26.19
N THR A 687 -8.77 -24.56 -25.84
CA THR A 687 -10.04 -23.88 -26.10
C THR A 687 -10.19 -22.62 -25.26
N LEU A 688 -9.76 -22.66 -23.99
CA LEU A 688 -9.76 -21.51 -23.10
C LEU A 688 -8.82 -20.40 -23.62
N MET A 689 -7.64 -20.77 -24.11
CA MET A 689 -6.66 -19.84 -24.69
C MET A 689 -7.19 -19.18 -25.97
N ASN A 690 -7.87 -19.95 -26.83
CA ASN A 690 -8.53 -19.40 -28.01
C ASN A 690 -9.66 -18.42 -27.63
N ALA A 691 -10.49 -18.75 -26.63
CA ALA A 691 -11.55 -17.88 -26.15
C ALA A 691 -10.99 -16.57 -25.54
N ARG A 692 -9.89 -16.64 -24.79
CA ARG A 692 -9.16 -15.48 -24.28
C ARG A 692 -8.70 -14.57 -25.42
N ASN A 693 -8.06 -15.14 -26.44
CA ASN A 693 -7.56 -14.36 -27.58
C ASN A 693 -8.70 -13.73 -28.39
N GLN A 694 -9.82 -14.44 -28.55
CA GLN A 694 -11.03 -13.90 -29.16
C GLN A 694 -11.59 -12.71 -28.36
N LEU A 695 -11.66 -12.83 -27.03
CA LEU A 695 -12.08 -11.73 -26.15
C LEU A 695 -11.16 -10.52 -26.28
N LEU A 696 -9.85 -10.71 -26.29
CA LEU A 696 -8.86 -9.64 -26.48
C LEU A 696 -9.00 -8.96 -27.85
N GLY A 697 -9.21 -9.75 -28.91
CA GLY A 697 -9.44 -9.22 -30.25
C GLY A 697 -10.72 -8.38 -30.35
N MET A 698 -11.81 -8.81 -29.69
CA MET A 698 -13.04 -8.03 -29.57
C MET A 698 -12.85 -6.78 -28.70
N ALA A 699 -12.10 -6.88 -27.61
CA ALA A 699 -11.83 -5.78 -26.70
C ALA A 699 -11.03 -4.67 -27.38
N ALA A 700 -10.03 -5.02 -28.20
CA ALA A 700 -9.23 -4.07 -28.96
C ALA A 700 -10.03 -3.28 -30.01
N GLN A 701 -11.21 -3.76 -30.41
CA GLN A 701 -12.12 -3.07 -31.35
C GLN A 701 -13.15 -2.19 -30.62
N SER A 702 -13.23 -2.27 -29.30
CA SER A 702 -14.20 -1.51 -28.53
C SER A 702 -13.74 -0.07 -28.34
N GLU A 703 -14.62 0.89 -28.60
CA GLU A 703 -14.37 2.31 -28.30
C GLU A 703 -14.43 2.64 -26.80
N VAL A 704 -14.88 1.69 -25.96
CA VAL A 704 -15.05 1.87 -24.51
C VAL A 704 -13.87 1.30 -23.72
N LEU A 705 -13.16 0.31 -24.28
CA LEU A 705 -12.09 -0.41 -23.58
C LEU A 705 -10.72 0.07 -24.05
N THR A 706 -9.81 0.30 -23.09
CA THR A 706 -8.44 0.74 -23.37
C THR A 706 -7.47 -0.10 -22.55
N GLY A 707 -6.35 -0.50 -23.14
CA GLY A 707 -5.25 -1.17 -22.41
C GLY A 707 -5.58 -2.57 -21.88
N VAL A 708 -6.59 -3.24 -22.46
CA VAL A 708 -6.99 -4.60 -22.10
C VAL A 708 -5.87 -5.58 -22.46
N ARG A 709 -5.43 -6.37 -21.48
CA ARG A 709 -4.31 -7.29 -21.61
C ARG A 709 -4.52 -8.55 -20.76
N PRO A 710 -3.95 -9.70 -21.16
CA PRO A 710 -3.95 -10.88 -20.32
C PRO A 710 -2.99 -10.68 -19.14
N ASN A 711 -3.34 -11.24 -17.98
CA ASN A 711 -2.43 -11.30 -16.83
C ASN A 711 -1.47 -12.50 -16.92
N GLY A 712 -1.88 -13.62 -17.51
CA GLY A 712 -1.05 -14.83 -17.63
C GLY A 712 -0.01 -14.75 -18.74
N LEU A 713 1.06 -15.54 -18.62
CA LEU A 713 2.03 -15.78 -19.70
C LEU A 713 1.41 -16.65 -20.80
N SER A 714 1.85 -16.45 -22.03
CA SER A 714 1.46 -17.32 -23.16
C SER A 714 2.24 -18.63 -23.12
N ASP A 715 1.66 -19.68 -23.71
CA ASP A 715 2.33 -20.97 -23.85
C ASP A 715 3.69 -20.81 -24.56
N VAL A 716 4.70 -21.44 -23.99
CA VAL A 716 6.07 -21.44 -24.50
C VAL A 716 6.38 -22.79 -25.18
N PRO A 717 7.26 -22.82 -26.20
CA PRO A 717 7.74 -24.08 -26.76
C PRO A 717 8.40 -24.94 -25.68
N GLN A 718 8.01 -26.21 -25.60
CA GLN A 718 8.58 -27.19 -24.65
C GLN A 718 9.32 -28.29 -25.41
N TYR A 719 10.43 -28.77 -24.83
CA TYR A 719 11.16 -29.92 -25.34
C TYR A 719 10.82 -31.16 -24.51
N LYS A 720 9.99 -32.05 -25.06
CA LYS A 720 9.57 -33.28 -24.40
C LYS A 720 10.56 -34.41 -24.70
N ILE A 721 11.23 -34.92 -23.66
CA ILE A 721 12.06 -36.10 -23.75
C ILE A 721 11.22 -37.32 -23.36
N ASN A 722 10.98 -38.22 -24.30
CA ASN A 722 10.37 -39.52 -24.03
C ASN A 722 11.50 -40.55 -23.89
N ILE A 723 11.60 -41.18 -22.72
CA ILE A 723 12.50 -42.30 -22.48
C ILE A 723 11.65 -43.57 -22.58
N ASP A 724 12.06 -44.49 -23.45
CA ASP A 724 11.34 -45.74 -23.77
C ASP A 724 11.70 -46.87 -22.80
#